data_AF-A0AA96VQY7-F1
#
_entry.id   AF-A0AA96VQY7-F1
#
_cell.length_a   1.000
_cell.length_b   1.000
_cell.length_c   1.000
_cell.angle_alpha   90.00
_cell.angle_beta   90.00
_cell.angle_gamma   90.00
#
_symmetry.space_group_name_H-M   'P 1'
#
loop_
_entity.id
_entity.type
_entity.pdbx_description
1 polymer ?
#
loop_
_entity_poly.entity_id
_entity_poly.type
_entity_poly.pdbx_seq_one_letter_code
_entity_poly.pdbx_strand_id
1 'polypeptide(L)'
;MRITNSLLFNTSIRNYRNATERMYSVNQQIDTKLKIQNSYENTSVYIDAMRLNNEIETLQQSSDSSSKAKTFADNTDTALTSFSEKLDQFKSKLIQASTSSNSPTSLQALANDMQGIRDDLVNLANTSINGQFLFSGSALSQKPVNSDGTYNGNAESLTAMVGSGVELPYNISGQSLFLGKDTDYNRIVSTNVTMYNQSKLNPSIMTADQNATSSKVFLKDTDTIRDLVGDKNNVSTDDPKAVFYLSGKKSDGKTFSTTIEMDTSSKVSDLLQSIGNAYGNTATNKLVDVSMNARGQIEVKDLKSGNQLLEMNIFGAVDRSALPGTTGNAKQIMNVDNLLTKPNIDIIAFNKSNYETTASNSDLTMRSVGLSSGTFAIDFPLQNVSNSNMTSTTLLSGIFPSDVDHLDFGATSFSIAGKTVQDLMTAIETEYGLGAGNVTLSGGRMYVNDPTNTFSASLQPKNVNNAIAHGEALPDAMNYSRRGFEKDGNTLTGNVSQVVKSTSDFATASTKLVDVAGVDSLNGKQMVLNYTDKNGIKRTGTLNLDTTNTTFSIDLDGDGNTTDPNETFSIYNGSGDPLNLNTTADNMTYQQLNDLISMATSGTLPKQGVSTTAQTAINNAIAFGVAGNAANLATQTALAKTGVSTETASYIQKAIDAGIIRDNPASSAAQVAQATLDYNNAIGNANLAEYNYAVSTAKNSVEVNLDYQGKMTIKDKTASESKIDFTMYDASATNFTGVGSTALTFMANNSVTISNPSIDMFKQLDEMIAAVRSGNFRMDSTSDDPRNIGMQNAITQLDHIADHVTKAQTKIGALTNALSDANIRSEMLSVNVKTVQNSVIGVDTAEAYLELQSLQTSYQAMLSTMASINKMSLLDYM
;
A
#
# COMPACT_ATOMS: atom_id res chain seq x y z
N MET A 1 -21.09 -81.42 -70.91
CA MET A 1 -20.99 -80.68 -69.63
C MET A 1 -22.40 -80.38 -69.13
N ARG A 2 -22.83 -81.00 -68.02
CA ARG A 2 -24.15 -80.79 -67.44
C ARG A 2 -24.03 -79.62 -66.45
N ILE A 3 -24.32 -78.41 -66.93
CA ILE A 3 -24.58 -77.28 -66.02
C ILE A 3 -25.93 -77.60 -65.37
N THR A 4 -25.90 -78.00 -64.10
CA THR A 4 -27.10 -78.36 -63.33
C THR A 4 -28.00 -77.14 -63.17
N ASN A 5 -29.32 -77.26 -63.40
CA ASN A 5 -30.32 -76.20 -63.13
C ASN A 5 -30.15 -75.58 -61.74
N SER A 6 -29.68 -76.37 -60.76
CA SER A 6 -29.34 -75.91 -59.41
C SER A 6 -28.21 -74.86 -59.40
N LEU A 7 -27.18 -74.98 -60.26
CA LEU A 7 -26.09 -73.99 -60.33
C LEU A 7 -26.56 -72.67 -60.95
N LEU A 8 -27.38 -72.72 -62.01
CA LEU A 8 -27.95 -71.53 -62.65
C LEU A 8 -28.90 -70.81 -61.68
N PHE A 9 -29.79 -71.54 -61.03
CA PHE A 9 -30.71 -71.00 -60.02
C PHE A 9 -29.98 -70.40 -58.80
N ASN A 10 -28.97 -71.10 -58.25
CA ASN A 10 -28.16 -70.57 -57.15
C ASN A 10 -27.30 -69.36 -57.57
N THR A 11 -26.93 -69.25 -58.84
CA THR A 11 -26.21 -68.07 -59.36
C THR A 11 -27.18 -66.90 -59.56
N SER A 12 -28.39 -67.15 -60.07
CA SER A 12 -29.46 -66.14 -60.17
C SER A 12 -29.92 -65.64 -58.80
N ILE A 13 -30.05 -66.50 -57.78
CA ILE A 13 -30.37 -66.08 -56.40
C ILE A 13 -29.24 -65.22 -55.81
N ARG A 14 -27.97 -65.61 -56.03
CA ARG A 14 -26.84 -64.79 -55.58
C ARG A 14 -26.83 -63.42 -56.25
N ASN A 15 -27.04 -63.37 -57.57
CA ASN A 15 -27.12 -62.10 -58.31
C ASN A 15 -28.31 -61.26 -57.87
N TYR A 16 -29.48 -61.88 -57.62
CA TYR A 16 -30.66 -61.23 -57.08
C TYR A 16 -30.38 -60.61 -55.70
N ARG A 17 -29.81 -61.38 -54.77
CA ARG A 17 -29.45 -60.89 -53.43
C ARG A 17 -28.46 -59.74 -53.51
N ASN A 18 -27.41 -59.87 -54.33
CA ASN A 18 -26.43 -58.81 -54.55
C ASN A 18 -27.07 -57.53 -55.13
N ALA A 19 -28.00 -57.65 -56.09
CA ALA A 19 -28.71 -56.52 -56.68
C ALA A 19 -29.67 -55.86 -55.67
N THR A 20 -30.36 -56.64 -54.83
CA THR A 20 -31.20 -56.12 -53.74
C THR A 20 -30.38 -55.39 -52.69
N GLU A 21 -29.24 -55.95 -52.26
CA GLU A 21 -28.33 -55.32 -51.29
C GLU A 21 -27.75 -54.01 -51.85
N ARG A 22 -27.35 -53.99 -53.12
CA ARG A 22 -26.86 -52.79 -53.80
C ARG A 22 -27.96 -51.73 -53.98
N MET A 23 -29.18 -52.15 -54.33
CA MET A 23 -30.31 -51.24 -54.43
C MET A 23 -30.65 -50.62 -53.07
N TYR A 24 -30.59 -51.40 -51.99
CA TYR A 24 -30.76 -50.90 -50.62
C TYR A 24 -29.66 -49.92 -50.24
N SER A 25 -28.38 -50.21 -50.54
CA SER A 25 -27.27 -49.31 -50.23
C SER A 25 -27.35 -47.99 -50.99
N VAL A 26 -27.66 -48.01 -52.29
CA VAL A 26 -27.79 -46.78 -53.10
C VAL A 26 -28.99 -45.95 -52.64
N ASN A 27 -30.10 -46.60 -52.27
CA ASN A 27 -31.26 -45.90 -51.70
C ASN A 27 -30.89 -45.22 -50.37
N GLN A 28 -30.17 -45.92 -49.49
CA GLN A 28 -29.65 -45.34 -48.25
C GLN A 28 -28.67 -44.17 -48.49
N GLN A 29 -27.81 -44.27 -49.50
CA GLN A 29 -26.91 -43.18 -49.90
C GLN A 29 -27.68 -41.96 -50.42
N ILE A 30 -28.76 -42.16 -51.17
CA ILE A 30 -29.64 -41.08 -51.64
C ILE A 30 -30.35 -40.41 -50.46
N ASP A 31 -30.90 -41.21 -49.53
CA ASP A 31 -31.63 -40.71 -48.37
C ASP A 31 -30.71 -39.90 -47.44
N THR A 32 -29.51 -40.41 -47.17
CA THR A 32 -28.54 -39.76 -46.26
C THR A 32 -27.64 -38.73 -46.92
N LYS A 33 -27.56 -38.74 -48.26
CA LYS A 33 -26.62 -37.94 -49.08
C LYS A 33 -25.15 -38.21 -48.78
N LEU A 34 -24.84 -39.32 -48.10
CA LEU A 34 -23.49 -39.74 -47.75
C LEU A 34 -23.12 -41.00 -48.53
N LYS A 35 -21.86 -41.08 -48.98
CA LYS A 35 -21.27 -42.25 -49.64
C LYS A 35 -21.21 -43.47 -48.72
N ILE A 36 -21.00 -43.24 -47.43
CA ILE A 36 -20.93 -44.27 -46.39
C ILE A 36 -21.68 -43.81 -45.14
N GLN A 37 -22.22 -44.76 -44.39
CA GLN A 37 -22.80 -44.58 -43.06
C GLN A 37 -21.99 -45.29 -41.98
N ASN A 38 -21.29 -46.38 -42.32
CA ASN A 38 -20.64 -47.25 -41.34
C ASN A 38 -19.14 -47.45 -41.63
N SER A 39 -18.36 -47.70 -40.57
CA SER A 39 -16.90 -47.92 -40.67
C SER A 39 -16.51 -49.14 -41.51
N TYR A 40 -17.37 -50.16 -41.58
CA TYR A 40 -17.11 -51.38 -42.35
C TYR A 40 -17.29 -51.20 -43.87
N GLU A 41 -17.94 -50.11 -44.31
CA GLU A 41 -18.19 -49.84 -45.74
C GLU A 41 -16.94 -49.26 -46.41
N ASN A 42 -16.25 -48.33 -45.73
CA ASN A 42 -14.93 -47.84 -46.13
C ASN A 42 -14.21 -47.20 -44.93
N THR A 43 -13.25 -47.92 -44.35
CA THR A 43 -12.55 -47.48 -43.13
C THR A 43 -11.74 -46.20 -43.34
N SER A 44 -11.14 -45.99 -44.52
CA SER A 44 -10.34 -44.78 -44.79
C SER A 44 -11.22 -43.53 -44.86
N VAL A 45 -12.31 -43.60 -45.64
CA VAL A 45 -13.26 -42.48 -45.77
C VAL A 45 -13.93 -42.20 -44.42
N TYR A 46 -14.20 -43.24 -43.62
CA TYR A 46 -14.77 -43.09 -42.28
C TYR A 46 -13.80 -42.38 -41.32
N ILE A 47 -12.51 -42.74 -41.30
CA ILE A 47 -11.50 -42.06 -40.47
C ILE A 47 -11.36 -40.59 -40.88
N ASP A 48 -11.30 -40.29 -42.17
CA ASP A 48 -11.24 -38.90 -42.65
C ASP A 48 -12.50 -38.12 -42.28
N ALA A 49 -13.69 -38.71 -42.42
CA ALA A 49 -14.94 -38.08 -42.02
C ALA A 49 -14.99 -37.79 -40.52
N MET A 50 -14.53 -38.71 -39.66
CA MET A 50 -14.44 -38.47 -38.21
C MET A 50 -13.48 -37.34 -37.87
N ARG A 51 -12.30 -37.32 -38.49
CA ARG A 51 -11.31 -36.24 -38.30
C ARG A 51 -11.87 -34.89 -38.71
N LEU A 52 -12.48 -34.79 -39.90
CA LEU A 52 -13.07 -33.55 -40.41
C LEU A 52 -14.27 -33.11 -39.58
N ASN A 53 -15.11 -34.04 -39.08
CA ASN A 53 -16.19 -33.73 -38.14
C ASN A 53 -15.64 -33.13 -36.84
N ASN A 54 -14.63 -33.76 -36.24
CA ASN A 54 -14.02 -33.25 -35.02
C ASN A 54 -13.39 -31.86 -35.24
N GLU A 55 -12.79 -31.63 -36.40
CA GLU A 55 -12.26 -30.31 -36.79
C GLU A 55 -13.38 -29.27 -36.93
N ILE A 56 -14.50 -29.61 -37.56
CA ILE A 56 -15.69 -28.73 -37.66
C ILE A 56 -16.24 -28.39 -36.28
N GLU A 57 -16.41 -29.38 -35.40
CA GLU A 57 -16.91 -29.19 -34.04
C GLU A 57 -15.98 -28.27 -33.23
N THR A 58 -14.66 -28.49 -33.32
CA THR A 58 -13.66 -27.65 -32.65
C THR A 58 -13.71 -26.21 -33.17
N LEU A 59 -13.85 -26.02 -34.49
CA LEU A 59 -13.97 -24.69 -35.10
C LEU A 59 -15.29 -24.00 -34.71
N GLN A 60 -16.38 -24.74 -34.58
CA GLN A 60 -17.66 -24.21 -34.09
C GLN A 60 -17.56 -23.79 -32.61
N GLN A 61 -16.95 -24.60 -31.76
CA GLN A 61 -16.70 -24.24 -30.36
C GLN A 61 -15.84 -22.97 -30.23
N SER A 62 -14.81 -22.86 -31.08
CA SER A 62 -13.96 -21.66 -31.17
C SER A 62 -14.75 -20.41 -31.57
N SER A 63 -15.61 -20.54 -32.59
CA SER A 63 -16.49 -19.45 -33.04
C SER A 63 -17.47 -19.02 -31.93
N ASP A 64 -18.16 -19.97 -31.29
CA ASP A 64 -19.09 -19.69 -30.19
C ASP A 64 -18.39 -19.03 -29.00
N SER A 65 -17.20 -19.52 -28.64
CA SER A 65 -16.40 -18.95 -27.54
C SER A 65 -15.93 -17.54 -27.89
N SER A 66 -15.46 -17.30 -29.11
CA SER A 66 -15.02 -15.98 -29.59
C SER A 66 -16.18 -14.98 -29.63
N SER A 67 -17.36 -15.42 -30.08
CA SER A 67 -18.57 -14.58 -30.16
C SER A 67 -19.08 -14.17 -28.77
N LYS A 68 -19.09 -15.09 -27.80
CA LYS A 68 -19.45 -14.78 -26.39
C LYS A 68 -18.45 -13.82 -25.76
N ALA A 69 -17.15 -14.09 -25.95
CA ALA A 69 -16.07 -13.24 -25.46
C ALA A 69 -16.15 -11.83 -26.07
N LYS A 70 -16.40 -11.73 -27.38
CA LYS A 70 -16.60 -10.45 -28.06
C LYS A 70 -17.79 -9.69 -27.48
N THR A 71 -18.93 -10.36 -27.26
CA THR A 71 -20.11 -9.74 -26.64
C THR A 71 -19.79 -9.17 -25.26
N PHE A 72 -19.00 -9.88 -24.45
CA PHE A 72 -18.54 -9.37 -23.15
C PHE A 72 -17.64 -8.14 -23.30
N ALA A 73 -16.70 -8.18 -24.26
CA ALA A 73 -15.79 -7.08 -24.55
C ALA A 73 -16.53 -5.84 -25.08
N ASP A 74 -17.51 -6.00 -25.97
CA ASP A 74 -18.36 -4.92 -26.49
C ASP A 74 -19.16 -4.22 -25.37
N ASN A 75 -19.72 -5.01 -24.43
CA ASN A 75 -20.41 -4.46 -23.26
C ASN A 75 -19.46 -3.70 -22.33
N THR A 76 -18.22 -4.19 -22.19
CA THR A 76 -17.18 -3.53 -21.41
C THR A 76 -16.77 -2.20 -22.06
N ASP A 77 -16.58 -2.16 -23.38
CA ASP A 77 -16.28 -0.94 -24.14
C ASP A 77 -17.41 0.10 -24.03
N THR A 78 -18.67 -0.35 -24.10
CA THR A 78 -19.83 0.52 -23.89
C THR A 78 -19.84 1.13 -22.49
N ALA A 79 -19.56 0.33 -21.46
CA ALA A 79 -19.47 0.82 -20.09
C ALA A 79 -18.31 1.81 -19.90
N LEU A 80 -17.15 1.55 -20.51
CA LEU A 80 -15.99 2.46 -20.48
C LEU A 80 -16.27 3.79 -21.19
N THR A 81 -17.04 3.77 -22.29
CA THR A 81 -17.48 5.00 -22.97
C THR A 81 -18.32 5.87 -22.03
N SER A 82 -19.31 5.28 -21.33
CA SER A 82 -20.10 6.01 -20.33
C SER A 82 -19.26 6.49 -19.14
N PHE A 83 -18.22 5.76 -18.76
CA PHE A 83 -17.24 6.18 -17.76
C PHE A 83 -16.52 7.47 -18.18
N SER A 84 -15.98 7.50 -19.40
CA SER A 84 -15.28 8.68 -19.95
C SER A 84 -16.20 9.90 -19.97
N GLU A 85 -17.44 9.76 -20.41
CA GLU A 85 -18.43 10.85 -20.41
C GLU A 85 -18.72 11.40 -19.01
N LYS A 86 -18.78 10.52 -18.00
CA LYS A 86 -19.01 10.93 -16.60
C LYS A 86 -17.77 11.61 -16.00
N LEU A 87 -16.57 11.17 -16.34
CA LEU A 87 -15.33 11.86 -15.94
C LEU A 87 -15.23 13.25 -16.58
N ASP A 88 -15.65 13.42 -17.83
CA ASP A 88 -15.71 14.74 -18.49
C ASP A 88 -16.71 15.68 -17.80
N GLN A 89 -17.88 15.16 -17.38
CA GLN A 89 -18.84 15.91 -16.57
C GLN A 89 -18.25 16.29 -15.21
N PHE A 90 -17.58 15.35 -14.54
CA PHE A 90 -16.91 15.60 -13.26
C PHE A 90 -15.84 16.69 -13.41
N LYS A 91 -15.02 16.62 -14.47
CA LYS A 91 -13.99 17.60 -14.80
C LYS A 91 -14.58 18.99 -15.03
N SER A 92 -15.69 19.06 -15.77
CA SER A 92 -16.39 20.32 -16.02
C SER A 92 -16.86 20.98 -14.71
N LYS A 93 -17.39 20.19 -13.77
CA LYS A 93 -17.79 20.67 -12.44
C LYS A 93 -16.61 21.09 -11.58
N LEU A 94 -15.52 20.34 -11.60
CA LEU A 94 -14.29 20.68 -10.88
C LEU A 94 -13.67 21.98 -11.41
N ILE A 95 -13.60 22.16 -12.73
CA ILE A 95 -13.15 23.42 -13.35
C ILE A 95 -14.07 24.58 -12.95
N GLN A 96 -15.39 24.35 -12.95
CA GLN A 96 -16.36 25.36 -12.51
C GLN A 96 -16.11 25.77 -11.04
N ALA A 97 -15.89 24.81 -10.15
CA ALA A 97 -15.57 25.04 -8.74
C ALA A 97 -14.24 25.78 -8.55
N SER A 98 -13.26 25.48 -9.40
CA SER A 98 -11.93 26.09 -9.39
C SER A 98 -11.94 27.57 -9.81
N THR A 99 -13.05 28.10 -10.34
CA THR A 99 -13.12 29.54 -10.67
C THR A 99 -13.19 30.42 -9.42
N SER A 100 -12.51 31.56 -9.43
CA SER A 100 -12.25 32.42 -8.26
C SER A 100 -13.47 33.18 -7.70
N SER A 101 -14.68 32.94 -8.23
CA SER A 101 -15.90 33.70 -7.89
C SER A 101 -16.99 32.85 -7.20
N ASN A 102 -16.68 31.65 -6.73
CA ASN A 102 -17.65 30.79 -6.05
C ASN A 102 -17.82 31.15 -4.57
N SER A 103 -19.05 31.17 -4.09
CA SER A 103 -19.35 31.25 -2.65
C SER A 103 -19.19 29.87 -1.98
N PRO A 104 -19.00 29.80 -0.65
CA PRO A 104 -18.98 28.50 0.06
C PRO A 104 -20.23 27.64 -0.19
N THR A 105 -21.42 28.26 -0.25
CA THR A 105 -22.67 27.55 -0.58
C THR A 105 -22.65 27.01 -2.01
N SER A 106 -22.11 27.76 -2.96
CA SER A 106 -21.95 27.33 -4.35
C SER A 106 -20.98 26.14 -4.46
N LEU A 107 -19.87 26.19 -3.73
CA LEU A 107 -18.89 25.10 -3.66
C LEU A 107 -19.50 23.83 -3.05
N GLN A 108 -20.30 23.96 -1.98
CA GLN A 108 -21.00 22.82 -1.40
C GLN A 108 -22.00 22.19 -2.39
N ALA A 109 -22.74 23.02 -3.15
CA ALA A 109 -23.65 22.52 -4.18
C ALA A 109 -22.90 21.79 -5.31
N LEU A 110 -21.77 22.35 -5.80
CA LEU A 110 -20.93 21.70 -6.80
C LEU A 110 -20.32 20.40 -6.29
N ALA A 111 -19.87 20.36 -5.04
CA ALA A 111 -19.38 19.13 -4.43
C ALA A 111 -20.47 18.06 -4.32
N ASN A 112 -21.72 18.44 -4.05
CA ASN A 112 -22.85 17.50 -4.02
C ASN A 112 -23.18 16.98 -5.43
N ASP A 113 -23.14 17.84 -6.46
CA ASP A 113 -23.26 17.41 -7.86
C ASP A 113 -22.16 16.42 -8.23
N MET A 114 -20.91 16.71 -7.85
CA MET A 114 -19.76 15.84 -8.10
C MET A 114 -19.88 14.50 -7.35
N GLN A 115 -20.41 14.50 -6.13
CA GLN A 115 -20.73 13.28 -5.39
C GLN A 115 -21.74 12.42 -6.18
N GLY A 116 -22.80 13.03 -6.73
CA GLY A 116 -23.76 12.31 -7.58
C GLY A 116 -23.11 11.67 -8.81
N ILE A 117 -22.18 12.38 -9.47
CA ILE A 117 -21.41 11.83 -10.61
C ILE A 117 -20.50 10.68 -10.17
N ARG A 118 -19.85 10.81 -9.00
CA ARG A 118 -19.03 9.75 -8.40
C ARG A 118 -19.86 8.50 -8.09
N ASP A 119 -21.07 8.68 -7.56
CA ASP A 119 -21.99 7.56 -7.29
C ASP A 119 -22.49 6.91 -8.58
N ASP A 120 -22.74 7.69 -9.65
CA ASP A 120 -23.01 7.16 -10.99
C ASP A 120 -21.84 6.32 -11.53
N LEU A 121 -20.59 6.77 -11.33
CA LEU A 121 -19.38 6.01 -11.71
C LEU A 121 -19.30 4.67 -10.95
N VAL A 122 -19.66 4.64 -9.66
CA VAL A 122 -19.76 3.38 -8.91
C VAL A 122 -20.85 2.47 -9.46
N ASN A 123 -21.99 3.02 -9.90
CA ASN A 123 -23.04 2.23 -10.53
C ASN A 123 -22.56 1.63 -11.86
N LEU A 124 -21.84 2.40 -12.68
CA LEU A 124 -21.22 1.91 -13.91
C LEU A 124 -20.18 0.82 -13.62
N ALA A 125 -19.34 0.98 -12.60
CA ALA A 125 -18.38 -0.04 -12.15
C ALA A 125 -19.04 -1.37 -11.77
N ASN A 126 -20.31 -1.32 -11.35
CA ASN A 126 -21.11 -2.47 -10.96
C ASN A 126 -22.06 -2.93 -12.07
N THR A 127 -21.81 -2.57 -13.33
CA THR A 127 -22.60 -3.04 -14.47
C THR A 127 -22.53 -4.55 -14.57
N SER A 128 -23.70 -5.19 -14.72
CA SER A 128 -23.82 -6.65 -14.84
C SER A 128 -24.62 -7.04 -16.08
N ILE A 129 -24.17 -8.09 -16.76
CA ILE A 129 -24.82 -8.68 -17.93
C ILE A 129 -25.11 -10.14 -17.59
N ASN A 130 -26.38 -10.55 -17.66
CA ASN A 130 -26.82 -11.91 -17.30
C ASN A 130 -26.38 -12.35 -15.88
N GLY A 131 -26.31 -11.41 -14.93
CA GLY A 131 -25.86 -11.67 -13.55
C GLY A 131 -24.34 -11.79 -13.38
N GLN A 132 -23.56 -11.53 -14.43
CA GLN A 132 -22.09 -11.48 -14.40
C GLN A 132 -21.61 -10.03 -14.44
N PHE A 133 -20.81 -9.63 -13.46
CA PHE A 133 -20.22 -8.29 -13.41
C PHE A 133 -19.03 -8.16 -14.37
N LEU A 134 -18.96 -7.03 -15.07
CA LEU A 134 -17.95 -6.81 -16.11
C LEU A 134 -16.54 -6.60 -15.52
N PHE A 135 -16.45 -5.93 -14.37
CA PHE A 135 -15.19 -5.47 -13.78
C PHE A 135 -14.74 -6.27 -12.54
N SER A 136 -15.31 -7.45 -12.26
CA SER A 136 -14.91 -8.26 -11.09
C SER A 136 -13.75 -9.24 -11.34
N GLY A 137 -13.16 -9.21 -12.54
CA GLY A 137 -12.14 -10.19 -12.95
C GLY A 137 -12.76 -11.56 -13.18
N SER A 138 -12.23 -12.62 -12.57
CA SER A 138 -12.83 -13.96 -12.62
C SER A 138 -13.97 -14.16 -11.60
N ALA A 139 -14.12 -13.25 -10.62
CA ALA A 139 -15.16 -13.30 -9.59
C ALA A 139 -16.51 -12.75 -10.11
N LEU A 140 -17.04 -13.32 -11.20
CA LEU A 140 -18.18 -12.78 -11.95
C LEU A 140 -19.47 -12.55 -11.14
N SER A 141 -19.67 -13.25 -10.02
CA SER A 141 -20.85 -13.10 -9.16
C SER A 141 -20.66 -12.11 -8.01
N GLN A 142 -19.46 -11.56 -7.85
CA GLN A 142 -19.14 -10.62 -6.78
C GLN A 142 -19.28 -9.19 -7.28
N LYS A 143 -20.04 -8.36 -6.55
CA LYS A 143 -20.18 -6.94 -6.83
C LYS A 143 -18.80 -6.27 -6.81
N PRO A 144 -18.32 -5.67 -7.91
CA PRO A 144 -16.96 -5.13 -8.02
C PRO A 144 -16.63 -4.05 -7.01
N VAL A 145 -17.50 -3.06 -6.82
CA VAL A 145 -17.20 -1.83 -6.05
C VAL A 145 -18.30 -1.57 -5.03
N ASN A 146 -17.91 -1.35 -3.77
CA ASN A 146 -18.80 -0.95 -2.69
C ASN A 146 -19.16 0.54 -2.79
N SER A 147 -20.15 1.00 -2.01
CA SER A 147 -20.55 2.42 -2.03
C SER A 147 -19.43 3.37 -1.59
N ASP A 148 -18.54 2.91 -0.72
CA ASP A 148 -17.34 3.64 -0.28
C ASP A 148 -16.23 3.70 -1.35
N GLY A 149 -16.39 3.03 -2.49
CA GLY A 149 -15.36 2.95 -3.54
C GLY A 149 -14.37 1.79 -3.37
N THR A 150 -14.50 0.98 -2.31
CA THR A 150 -13.65 -0.19 -2.09
C THR A 150 -13.89 -1.26 -3.16
N TYR A 151 -12.82 -1.70 -3.82
CA TYR A 151 -12.87 -2.77 -4.81
C TYR A 151 -12.83 -4.16 -4.15
N ASN A 152 -13.69 -5.07 -4.60
CA ASN A 152 -13.84 -6.42 -4.05
C ASN A 152 -13.67 -7.53 -5.10
N GLY A 153 -13.35 -7.18 -6.36
CA GLY A 153 -13.06 -8.19 -7.38
C GLY A 153 -11.63 -8.70 -7.29
N ASN A 154 -11.18 -9.40 -8.34
CA ASN A 154 -9.80 -9.88 -8.45
C ASN A 154 -9.12 -9.36 -9.72
N ALA A 155 -7.80 -9.57 -9.82
CA ALA A 155 -7.00 -9.13 -10.96
C ALA A 155 -7.03 -10.10 -12.15
N GLU A 156 -7.76 -11.20 -12.06
CA GLU A 156 -7.68 -12.31 -13.03
C GLU A 156 -8.30 -11.95 -14.38
N SER A 157 -7.65 -12.45 -15.44
CA SER A 157 -8.13 -12.31 -16.81
C SER A 157 -9.02 -13.50 -17.18
N LEU A 158 -10.09 -13.24 -17.91
CA LEU A 158 -10.95 -14.24 -18.52
C LEU A 158 -10.44 -14.53 -19.93
N THR A 159 -10.22 -15.80 -20.22
CA THR A 159 -9.75 -16.26 -21.53
C THR A 159 -10.82 -17.01 -22.30
N ALA A 160 -10.80 -16.88 -23.62
CA ALA A 160 -11.65 -17.60 -24.54
C ALA A 160 -10.78 -18.43 -25.48
N MET A 161 -11.18 -19.68 -25.71
CA MET A 161 -10.51 -20.54 -26.69
C MET A 161 -10.92 -20.11 -28.10
N VAL A 162 -9.94 -19.65 -28.89
CA VAL A 162 -10.17 -19.10 -30.23
C VAL A 162 -9.54 -19.93 -31.35
N GLY A 163 -9.13 -21.15 -31.01
CA GLY A 163 -8.55 -22.14 -31.92
C GLY A 163 -7.91 -23.29 -31.15
N SER A 164 -7.25 -24.20 -31.87
CA SER A 164 -6.56 -25.34 -31.25
C SER A 164 -5.39 -24.85 -30.37
N GLY A 165 -5.58 -24.87 -29.05
CA GLY A 165 -4.58 -24.48 -28.06
C GLY A 165 -4.27 -22.98 -27.96
N VAL A 166 -5.10 -22.11 -28.56
CA VAL A 166 -4.92 -20.65 -28.49
C VAL A 166 -6.04 -20.03 -27.66
N GLU A 167 -5.65 -19.35 -26.60
CA GLU A 167 -6.54 -18.61 -25.71
C GLU A 167 -6.28 -17.10 -25.82
N LEU A 168 -7.34 -16.30 -25.89
CA LEU A 168 -7.27 -14.84 -25.88
C LEU A 168 -8.01 -14.26 -24.68
N PRO A 169 -7.42 -13.29 -23.96
CA PRO A 169 -8.13 -12.55 -22.92
C PRO A 169 -9.22 -11.67 -23.53
N TYR A 170 -10.33 -11.47 -22.81
CA TYR A 170 -11.44 -10.66 -23.32
C TYR A 170 -12.06 -9.68 -22.30
N ASN A 171 -11.47 -9.54 -21.11
CA ASN A 171 -11.91 -8.58 -20.10
C ASN A 171 -10.81 -7.60 -19.69
N ILE A 172 -11.24 -6.48 -19.09
CA ILE A 172 -10.40 -5.63 -18.25
C ILE A 172 -10.81 -5.87 -16.81
N SER A 173 -9.89 -6.30 -15.95
CA SER A 173 -10.19 -6.47 -14.52
C SER A 173 -10.37 -5.11 -13.85
N GLY A 174 -11.31 -5.01 -12.91
CA GLY A 174 -11.52 -3.79 -12.14
C GLY A 174 -10.32 -3.43 -11.27
N GLN A 175 -9.51 -4.41 -10.84
CA GLN A 175 -8.23 -4.13 -10.18
C GLN A 175 -7.32 -3.28 -11.07
N SER A 176 -7.21 -3.65 -12.36
CA SER A 176 -6.37 -2.90 -13.31
C SER A 176 -6.95 -1.54 -13.67
N LEU A 177 -8.28 -1.37 -13.63
CA LEU A 177 -8.97 -0.14 -14.03
C LEU A 177 -9.09 0.89 -12.89
N PHE A 178 -9.40 0.41 -11.68
CA PHE A 178 -9.68 1.29 -10.53
C PHE A 178 -8.47 1.47 -9.62
N LEU A 179 -7.57 0.48 -9.58
CA LEU A 179 -6.39 0.40 -8.71
C LEU A 179 -5.09 0.17 -9.50
N GLY A 180 -5.12 0.47 -10.80
CA GLY A 180 -4.04 0.20 -11.74
C GLY A 180 -2.83 1.11 -11.59
N LYS A 181 -1.89 0.99 -12.52
CA LYS A 181 -0.68 1.81 -12.58
C LYS A 181 -0.33 2.12 -14.03
N ASP A 182 -0.06 3.40 -14.29
CA ASP A 182 0.34 3.89 -15.60
C ASP A 182 1.84 4.21 -15.62
N THR A 183 2.58 3.55 -16.52
CA THR A 183 4.04 3.63 -16.57
C THR A 183 4.57 4.91 -17.20
N ASP A 184 3.72 5.72 -17.81
CA ASP A 184 4.04 6.99 -18.47
C ASP A 184 3.79 8.22 -17.60
N TYR A 185 3.24 8.04 -16.40
CA TYR A 185 3.11 9.09 -15.39
C TYR A 185 4.31 9.11 -14.46
N ASN A 186 4.58 10.30 -13.91
CA ASN A 186 5.69 10.53 -13.01
C ASN A 186 5.16 10.91 -11.63
N ARG A 187 5.85 10.47 -10.58
CA ARG A 187 5.56 10.91 -9.22
C ARG A 187 6.03 12.35 -9.01
N ILE A 188 5.18 13.17 -8.41
CA ILE A 188 5.48 14.56 -8.06
C ILE A 188 5.07 14.80 -6.61
N VAL A 189 6.01 15.34 -5.82
CA VAL A 189 5.78 15.73 -4.43
C VAL A 189 6.00 17.24 -4.26
N SER A 190 5.20 17.87 -3.41
CA SER A 190 5.25 19.31 -3.14
C SER A 190 5.25 19.60 -1.65
N THR A 191 5.99 20.63 -1.27
CA THR A 191 5.77 21.27 0.04
C THR A 191 4.40 21.95 0.06
N ASN A 192 3.78 22.08 1.23
CA ASN A 192 2.43 22.66 1.35
C ASN A 192 2.37 23.96 2.17
N VAL A 193 3.48 24.38 2.80
CA VAL A 193 3.59 25.72 3.39
C VAL A 193 3.80 26.75 2.28
N THR A 194 2.95 27.78 2.28
CA THR A 194 3.08 28.90 1.34
C THR A 194 4.24 29.79 1.77
N MET A 195 5.19 30.05 0.86
CA MET A 195 6.36 30.85 1.16
C MET A 195 6.20 32.27 0.60
N TYR A 196 6.32 33.26 1.48
CA TYR A 196 6.31 34.68 1.13
C TYR A 196 7.72 35.24 1.16
N ASN A 197 7.99 36.22 0.30
CA ASN A 197 9.20 37.01 0.34
C ASN A 197 9.20 37.84 1.65
N GLN A 198 10.07 37.47 2.59
CA GLN A 198 10.12 38.04 3.94
C GLN A 198 10.50 39.53 3.92
N SER A 199 11.29 39.98 2.94
CA SER A 199 11.62 41.40 2.80
C SER A 199 10.43 42.26 2.37
N LYS A 200 9.51 41.70 1.56
CA LYS A 200 8.26 42.38 1.17
C LYS A 200 7.19 42.28 2.24
N LEU A 201 7.19 41.20 3.01
CA LEU A 201 6.28 41.00 4.12
C LEU A 201 6.64 41.89 5.32
N ASN A 202 7.94 42.07 5.60
CA ASN A 202 8.43 42.78 6.77
C ASN A 202 9.43 43.91 6.42
N PRO A 203 9.03 44.90 5.60
CA PRO A 203 9.94 45.95 5.11
C PRO A 203 10.52 46.85 6.20
N SER A 204 9.78 47.04 7.31
CA SER A 204 10.18 47.84 8.47
C SER A 204 11.44 47.33 9.17
N ILE A 205 11.73 46.03 9.03
CA ILE A 205 12.92 45.40 9.60
C ILE A 205 13.90 44.96 8.51
N MET A 206 13.44 44.44 7.37
CA MET A 206 14.30 43.77 6.38
C MET A 206 14.91 44.70 5.33
N THR A 207 14.40 45.92 5.20
CA THR A 207 14.76 46.82 4.08
C THR A 207 15.29 48.17 4.56
N ALA A 208 16.04 48.84 3.69
CA ALA A 208 16.56 50.18 3.98
C ALA A 208 15.42 51.22 4.12
N ASP A 209 14.34 51.07 3.34
CA ASP A 209 13.14 51.89 3.46
C ASP A 209 12.18 51.30 4.48
N GLN A 210 12.36 51.69 5.74
CA GLN A 210 11.56 51.20 6.86
C GLN A 210 10.10 51.71 6.86
N ASN A 211 9.75 52.63 5.95
CA ASN A 211 8.39 53.14 5.79
C ASN A 211 7.62 52.43 4.67
N ALA A 212 8.26 51.52 3.92
CA ALA A 212 7.59 50.78 2.88
C ALA A 212 6.43 49.92 3.45
N THR A 213 5.33 49.84 2.70
CA THR A 213 4.14 49.10 3.15
C THR A 213 4.35 47.59 3.02
N SER A 214 4.01 46.85 4.08
CA SER A 214 3.99 45.39 4.05
C SER A 214 3.06 44.86 2.96
N SER A 215 3.52 43.88 2.20
CA SER A 215 2.74 43.23 1.14
C SER A 215 3.00 41.73 1.08
N LYS A 216 1.94 40.95 0.82
CA LYS A 216 2.03 39.50 0.64
C LYS A 216 2.44 39.18 -0.79
N VAL A 217 3.73 38.97 -1.01
CA VAL A 217 4.30 38.55 -2.30
C VAL A 217 4.87 37.15 -2.15
N PHE A 218 4.44 36.22 -3.00
CA PHE A 218 4.98 34.85 -2.99
C PHE A 218 6.45 34.84 -3.41
N LEU A 219 7.22 33.97 -2.77
CA LEU A 219 8.63 33.76 -3.05
C LEU A 219 8.84 33.22 -4.47
N LYS A 220 9.92 33.66 -5.12
CA LYS A 220 10.36 33.18 -6.43
C LYS A 220 11.74 32.55 -6.36
N ASP A 221 12.09 31.75 -7.35
CA ASP A 221 13.43 31.15 -7.50
C ASP A 221 14.56 32.18 -7.66
N THR A 222 14.24 33.37 -8.15
CA THR A 222 15.17 34.50 -8.32
C THR A 222 15.39 35.32 -7.05
N ASP A 223 14.55 35.14 -6.02
CA ASP A 223 14.72 35.79 -4.72
C ASP A 223 15.89 35.18 -3.93
N THR A 224 16.35 35.87 -2.90
CA THR A 224 17.49 35.42 -2.09
C THR A 224 17.06 34.47 -0.98
N ILE A 225 18.01 33.70 -0.43
CA ILE A 225 17.76 32.88 0.76
C ILE A 225 17.39 33.77 1.97
N ARG A 226 17.91 35.00 2.04
CA ARG A 226 17.47 36.01 3.01
C ARG A 226 15.97 36.30 2.92
N ASP A 227 15.45 36.41 1.69
CA ASP A 227 14.02 36.62 1.44
C ASP A 227 13.17 35.39 1.78
N LEU A 228 13.76 34.19 1.82
CA LEU A 228 13.11 32.95 2.22
C LEU A 228 13.04 32.80 3.74
N VAL A 229 14.17 33.01 4.44
CA VAL A 229 14.29 32.73 5.89
C VAL A 229 14.05 33.95 6.78
N GLY A 230 14.05 35.16 6.22
CA GLY A 230 13.92 36.41 6.97
C GLY A 230 15.19 36.75 7.76
N ASP A 231 15.19 37.89 8.45
CA ASP A 231 16.23 38.34 9.36
C ASP A 231 15.70 39.39 10.36
N LYS A 232 16.50 39.74 11.37
CA LYS A 232 16.15 40.70 12.44
C LYS A 232 16.46 42.16 12.11
N ASN A 233 17.23 42.42 11.05
CA ASN A 233 17.63 43.78 10.68
C ASN A 233 17.62 43.98 9.14
N ASN A 234 18.04 45.16 8.69
CA ASN A 234 18.09 45.52 7.27
C ASN A 234 19.50 45.49 6.67
N VAL A 235 20.47 44.93 7.38
CA VAL A 235 21.85 44.77 6.95
C VAL A 235 21.95 43.41 6.27
N SER A 236 22.31 43.38 4.99
CA SER A 236 22.36 42.12 4.22
C SER A 236 23.73 41.44 4.24
N THR A 237 24.70 42.01 4.96
CA THR A 237 26.10 41.53 4.97
C THR A 237 26.54 40.95 6.30
N ASP A 238 25.72 41.04 7.35
CA ASP A 238 25.98 40.48 8.68
C ASP A 238 25.17 39.21 8.97
N ASP A 239 24.47 38.69 7.97
CA ASP A 239 23.61 37.53 8.14
C ASP A 239 24.41 36.23 8.40
N PRO A 240 23.91 35.35 9.28
CA PRO A 240 24.40 33.99 9.43
C PRO A 240 23.94 33.09 8.26
N LYS A 241 24.57 31.93 8.08
CA LYS A 241 24.14 30.94 7.09
C LYS A 241 22.85 30.25 7.50
N ALA A 242 21.99 29.97 6.51
CA ALA A 242 20.85 29.09 6.68
C ALA A 242 21.26 27.63 6.45
N VAL A 243 20.75 26.72 7.28
CA VAL A 243 20.98 25.27 7.14
C VAL A 243 19.66 24.60 6.82
N PHE A 244 19.57 23.91 5.69
CA PHE A 244 18.41 23.13 5.29
C PHE A 244 18.67 21.65 5.50
N TYR A 245 17.79 21.00 6.25
CA TYR A 245 17.83 19.57 6.50
C TYR A 245 16.93 18.89 5.49
N LEU A 246 17.51 18.07 4.62
CA LEU A 246 16.80 17.37 3.56
C LEU A 246 16.91 15.86 3.79
N SER A 247 15.77 15.19 3.84
CA SER A 247 15.68 13.73 3.91
C SER A 247 14.62 13.22 2.97
N GLY A 248 14.72 11.96 2.57
CA GLY A 248 13.71 11.33 1.72
C GLY A 248 14.23 10.07 1.04
N LYS A 249 13.54 9.71 -0.06
CA LYS A 249 13.81 8.52 -0.86
C LYS A 249 14.02 8.92 -2.31
N LYS A 250 15.10 8.46 -2.92
CA LYS A 250 15.49 8.77 -4.31
C LYS A 250 14.72 7.90 -5.30
N SER A 251 14.86 8.19 -6.60
CA SER A 251 14.26 7.41 -7.69
C SER A 251 14.75 5.95 -7.75
N ASP A 252 15.91 5.62 -7.19
CA ASP A 252 16.39 4.22 -7.07
C ASP A 252 15.87 3.50 -5.81
N GLY A 253 15.10 4.22 -4.98
CA GLY A 253 14.56 3.72 -3.73
C GLY A 253 15.51 3.81 -2.54
N LYS A 254 16.72 4.35 -2.69
CA LYS A 254 17.64 4.55 -1.56
C LYS A 254 17.22 5.78 -0.75
N THR A 255 17.25 5.65 0.58
CA THR A 255 17.00 6.79 1.47
C THR A 255 18.27 7.61 1.65
N PHE A 256 18.09 8.89 1.96
CA PHE A 256 19.18 9.79 2.29
C PHE A 256 18.72 10.83 3.30
N SER A 257 19.68 11.35 4.07
CA SER A 257 19.53 12.49 4.98
C SER A 257 20.79 13.33 4.89
N THR A 258 20.66 14.61 4.58
CA THR A 258 21.79 15.53 4.40
C THR A 258 21.44 16.95 4.82
N THR A 259 22.47 17.77 5.03
CA THR A 259 22.32 19.21 5.28
C THR A 259 22.83 20.01 4.09
N ILE A 260 22.11 21.07 3.71
CA ILE A 260 22.49 22.04 2.70
C ILE A 260 22.73 23.38 3.39
N GLU A 261 23.95 23.89 3.33
CA GLU A 261 24.31 25.20 3.88
C GLU A 261 24.22 26.25 2.78
N MET A 262 23.54 27.37 3.08
CA MET A 262 23.37 28.46 2.13
C MET A 262 23.74 29.79 2.77
N ASP A 263 24.52 30.60 2.05
CA ASP A 263 24.64 32.02 2.35
C ASP A 263 23.29 32.70 2.08
N THR A 264 22.88 33.65 2.92
CA THR A 264 21.59 34.34 2.74
C THR A 264 21.56 35.18 1.46
N SER A 265 22.73 35.59 0.94
CA SER A 265 22.88 36.26 -0.35
C SER A 265 22.70 35.35 -1.57
N SER A 266 22.78 34.02 -1.39
CA SER A 266 22.53 33.07 -2.48
C SER A 266 21.08 33.11 -2.93
N LYS A 267 20.80 32.60 -4.13
CA LYS A 267 19.44 32.56 -4.65
C LYS A 267 18.71 31.31 -4.20
N VAL A 268 17.38 31.39 -4.17
CA VAL A 268 16.52 30.21 -4.00
C VAL A 268 16.79 29.17 -5.10
N SER A 269 17.08 29.59 -6.34
CA SER A 269 17.49 28.69 -7.43
C SER A 269 18.71 27.82 -7.08
N ASP A 270 19.64 28.34 -6.29
CA ASP A 270 20.84 27.62 -5.86
C ASP A 270 20.49 26.54 -4.82
N LEU A 271 19.49 26.81 -3.97
CA LEU A 271 18.90 25.82 -3.06
C LEU A 271 18.18 24.73 -3.86
N LEU A 272 17.35 25.09 -4.85
CA LEU A 272 16.66 24.11 -5.70
C LEU A 272 17.66 23.21 -6.44
N GLN A 273 18.75 23.77 -6.96
CA GLN A 273 19.84 23.00 -7.56
C GLN A 273 20.51 22.06 -6.55
N SER A 274 20.75 22.52 -5.32
CA SER A 274 21.36 21.71 -4.25
C SER A 274 20.45 20.55 -3.82
N ILE A 275 19.14 20.78 -3.76
CA ILE A 275 18.14 19.72 -3.56
C ILE A 275 18.24 18.70 -4.71
N GLY A 276 18.25 19.16 -5.96
CA GLY A 276 18.41 18.28 -7.12
C GLY A 276 19.68 17.44 -7.07
N ASN A 277 20.80 18.03 -6.66
CA ASN A 277 22.07 17.31 -6.49
C ASN A 277 21.98 16.24 -5.41
N ALA A 278 21.27 16.50 -4.30
CA ALA A 278 21.06 15.50 -3.24
C ALA A 278 20.26 14.28 -3.75
N TYR A 279 19.30 14.50 -4.66
CA TYR A 279 18.57 13.45 -5.38
C TYR A 279 19.38 12.77 -6.49
N GLY A 280 20.61 13.23 -6.77
CA GLY A 280 21.53 12.61 -7.73
C GLY A 280 21.60 13.31 -9.09
N ASN A 281 21.07 14.52 -9.24
CA ASN A 281 21.33 15.32 -10.44
C ASN A 281 22.83 15.61 -10.57
N THR A 282 23.28 15.62 -11.81
CA THR A 282 24.63 16.03 -12.21
C THR A 282 24.51 17.09 -13.31
N ALA A 283 25.62 17.69 -13.72
CA ALA A 283 25.61 18.70 -14.79
C ALA A 283 25.07 18.16 -16.13
N THR A 284 25.15 16.85 -16.38
CA THR A 284 24.78 16.22 -17.65
C THR A 284 23.57 15.29 -17.56
N ASN A 285 23.21 14.83 -16.36
CA ASN A 285 22.09 13.91 -16.16
C ASN A 285 21.20 14.38 -15.02
N LYS A 286 19.91 14.57 -15.30
CA LYS A 286 18.89 14.89 -14.30
C LYS A 286 18.06 13.64 -14.02
N LEU A 287 18.00 13.23 -12.75
CA LEU A 287 17.13 12.16 -12.26
C LEU A 287 15.80 12.72 -11.75
N VAL A 288 15.82 13.95 -11.23
CA VAL A 288 14.63 14.67 -10.79
C VAL A 288 14.63 16.09 -11.37
N ASP A 289 13.44 16.66 -11.51
CA ASP A 289 13.25 18.08 -11.75
C ASP A 289 12.78 18.76 -10.47
N VAL A 290 13.49 19.80 -10.05
CA VAL A 290 13.21 20.55 -8.81
C VAL A 290 12.84 21.96 -9.19
N SER A 291 11.61 22.36 -8.85
CA SER A 291 11.03 23.65 -9.23
C SER A 291 10.29 24.29 -8.07
N MET A 292 9.87 25.54 -8.27
CA MET A 292 9.01 26.25 -7.34
C MET A 292 7.70 26.63 -8.03
N ASN A 293 6.58 26.41 -7.35
CA ASN A 293 5.27 26.77 -7.89
C ASN A 293 4.89 28.22 -7.56
N ALA A 294 3.73 28.66 -8.04
CA ALA A 294 3.26 30.04 -7.89
C ALA A 294 3.05 30.52 -6.44
N ARG A 295 3.06 29.62 -5.44
CA ARG A 295 2.93 29.92 -4.00
C ARG A 295 4.26 29.86 -3.25
N GLY A 296 5.38 29.76 -3.96
CA GLY A 296 6.69 29.61 -3.35
C GLY A 296 6.94 28.22 -2.75
N GLN A 297 6.09 27.23 -3.06
CA GLN A 297 6.27 25.85 -2.60
C GLN A 297 7.27 25.12 -3.51
N ILE A 298 8.08 24.24 -2.93
CA ILE A 298 9.10 23.47 -3.64
C ILE A 298 8.46 22.17 -4.13
N GLU A 299 8.62 21.89 -5.42
CA GLU A 299 8.14 20.69 -6.08
C GLU A 299 9.32 19.85 -6.59
N VAL A 300 9.24 18.54 -6.39
CA VAL A 300 10.19 17.57 -6.93
C VAL A 300 9.43 16.55 -7.77
N LYS A 301 9.77 16.48 -9.05
CA LYS A 301 9.24 15.52 -10.02
C LYS A 301 10.29 14.47 -10.33
N ASP A 302 9.93 13.19 -10.20
CA ASP A 302 10.76 12.10 -10.69
C ASP A 302 10.78 12.12 -12.23
N LEU A 303 11.95 12.02 -12.86
CA LEU A 303 12.06 11.93 -14.32
C LEU A 303 11.99 10.48 -14.82
N LYS A 304 12.03 9.49 -13.92
CA LYS A 304 11.79 8.09 -14.25
C LYS A 304 10.28 7.80 -14.22
N SER A 305 9.68 7.63 -15.41
CA SER A 305 8.26 7.31 -15.54
C SER A 305 7.89 5.96 -14.93
N GLY A 306 6.68 5.87 -14.38
CA GLY A 306 6.16 4.70 -13.68
C GLY A 306 6.75 4.48 -12.29
N ASN A 307 7.67 5.33 -11.85
CA ASN A 307 8.29 5.23 -10.53
C ASN A 307 7.45 5.93 -9.46
N GLN A 308 7.23 5.24 -8.33
CA GLN A 308 6.45 5.75 -7.21
C GLN A 308 7.23 5.87 -5.89
N LEU A 309 8.56 5.76 -5.95
CA LEU A 309 9.45 5.70 -4.78
C LEU A 309 9.84 7.07 -4.20
N LEU A 310 9.71 8.14 -4.98
CA LEU A 310 10.20 9.47 -4.59
C LEU A 310 9.52 10.01 -3.33
N GLU A 311 10.32 10.40 -2.34
CA GLU A 311 9.85 11.09 -1.14
C GLU A 311 10.73 12.30 -0.82
N MET A 312 10.13 13.32 -0.23
CA MET A 312 10.82 14.54 0.21
C MET A 312 10.35 14.97 1.60
N ASN A 313 11.32 15.40 2.40
CA ASN A 313 11.12 16.15 3.61
C ASN A 313 12.21 17.21 3.74
N ILE A 314 11.82 18.43 4.06
CA ILE A 314 12.74 19.54 4.21
C ILE A 314 12.29 20.50 5.32
N PHE A 315 13.24 20.95 6.12
CA PHE A 315 13.08 22.09 7.03
C PHE A 315 14.36 22.93 7.06
N GLY A 316 14.22 24.22 7.39
CA GLY A 316 15.34 25.13 7.59
C GLY A 316 15.62 25.39 9.05
N ALA A 317 16.87 25.73 9.37
CA ALA A 317 17.27 26.25 10.67
C ALA A 317 18.22 27.45 10.47
N VAL A 318 18.04 28.50 11.28
CA VAL A 318 18.91 29.69 11.29
C VAL A 318 19.24 30.06 12.73
N ASP A 319 20.53 30.22 13.04
CA ASP A 319 20.97 30.75 14.34
C ASP A 319 21.10 32.27 14.24
N ARG A 320 20.11 33.00 14.76
CA ARG A 320 20.04 34.48 14.69
C ARG A 320 21.13 35.19 15.48
N SER A 321 21.93 34.46 16.25
CA SER A 321 23.04 34.98 17.05
C SER A 321 24.42 34.60 16.50
N ALA A 322 24.48 33.81 15.44
CA ALA A 322 25.73 33.37 14.84
C ALA A 322 26.48 34.50 14.13
N LEU A 323 27.79 34.32 13.97
CA LEU A 323 28.63 35.26 13.24
C LEU A 323 28.31 35.24 11.74
N PRO A 324 28.50 36.37 11.02
CA PRO A 324 28.24 36.46 9.59
C PRO A 324 28.94 35.34 8.80
N GLY A 325 28.22 34.70 7.88
CA GLY A 325 28.75 33.61 7.05
C GLY A 325 29.04 32.28 7.78
N THR A 326 28.64 32.15 9.05
CA THR A 326 28.74 30.91 9.83
C THR A 326 27.37 30.30 10.11
N THR A 327 27.30 28.99 10.35
CA THR A 327 26.05 28.29 10.69
C THR A 327 25.68 28.37 12.18
N GLY A 328 26.62 28.76 13.04
CA GLY A 328 26.46 28.69 14.50
C GLY A 328 25.93 27.34 14.96
N ASN A 329 24.92 27.37 15.84
CA ASN A 329 24.26 26.18 16.36
C ASN A 329 23.21 25.57 15.41
N ALA A 330 22.92 26.21 14.27
CA ALA A 330 21.90 25.75 13.32
C ALA A 330 22.27 24.47 12.58
N LYS A 331 23.52 24.01 12.70
CA LYS A 331 24.02 22.74 12.14
C LYS A 331 24.20 21.67 13.22
N GLN A 332 23.28 20.71 13.28
CA GLN A 332 23.26 19.56 14.16
C GLN A 332 23.02 18.29 13.35
N ILE A 333 24.08 17.49 13.13
CA ILE A 333 24.00 16.33 12.21
C ILE A 333 23.78 14.98 12.89
N MET A 334 24.07 14.84 14.18
CA MET A 334 23.93 13.55 14.89
C MET A 334 22.55 13.36 15.50
N ASN A 335 21.99 14.43 16.05
CA ASN A 335 20.64 14.47 16.59
C ASN A 335 20.05 15.85 16.33
N VAL A 336 19.10 15.93 15.40
CA VAL A 336 18.41 17.18 15.04
C VAL A 336 17.64 17.76 16.22
N ASP A 337 17.22 16.95 17.19
CA ASP A 337 16.49 17.42 18.38
C ASP A 337 17.33 18.37 19.22
N ASN A 338 18.67 18.30 19.10
CA ASN A 338 19.56 19.24 19.77
C ASN A 338 19.36 20.68 19.29
N LEU A 339 18.78 20.94 18.12
CA LEU A 339 18.47 22.29 17.64
C LEU A 339 17.56 23.04 18.61
N LEU A 340 16.62 22.33 19.23
CA LEU A 340 15.66 22.88 20.18
C LEU A 340 16.30 23.27 21.51
N THR A 341 17.34 22.55 21.91
CA THR A 341 18.09 22.86 23.14
C THR A 341 18.94 24.14 23.03
N LYS A 342 19.00 24.79 21.86
CA LYS A 342 19.88 25.93 21.59
C LYS A 342 19.07 27.22 21.50
N PRO A 343 19.47 28.29 22.24
CA PRO A 343 18.80 29.58 22.13
C PRO A 343 19.01 30.17 20.73
N ASN A 344 18.04 30.97 20.27
CA ASN A 344 18.09 31.75 19.02
C ASN A 344 18.10 30.95 17.71
N ILE A 345 17.72 29.67 17.75
CA ILE A 345 17.45 28.88 16.55
C ILE A 345 16.00 29.12 16.09
N ASP A 346 15.85 29.58 14.85
CA ASP A 346 14.56 29.66 14.17
C ASP A 346 14.41 28.47 13.22
N ILE A 347 13.29 27.75 13.32
CA ILE A 347 12.94 26.63 12.43
C ILE A 347 12.00 27.12 11.33
N ILE A 348 12.38 26.87 10.07
CA ILE A 348 11.60 27.23 8.88
C ILE A 348 10.88 25.99 8.38
N ALA A 349 9.56 25.98 8.52
CA ALA A 349 8.71 24.87 8.09
C ALA A 349 8.36 24.99 6.60
N PHE A 350 8.50 23.87 5.87
CA PHE A 350 8.03 23.75 4.49
C PHE A 350 6.81 22.82 4.38
N ASN A 351 6.68 21.89 5.32
CA ASN A 351 5.58 20.95 5.37
C ASN A 351 4.81 21.09 6.68
N LYS A 352 3.49 20.93 6.60
CA LYS A 352 2.60 20.80 7.74
C LYS A 352 1.61 19.66 7.49
N SER A 353 1.24 18.90 8.52
CA SER A 353 0.24 17.86 8.41
C SER A 353 -0.76 17.95 9.54
N ASN A 354 -1.94 17.37 9.34
CA ASN A 354 -2.94 17.10 10.37
C ASN A 354 -2.68 15.83 11.19
N TYR A 355 -1.53 15.17 11.01
CA TYR A 355 -1.23 13.95 11.76
C TYR A 355 -0.87 14.28 13.19
N GLU A 356 -1.62 13.73 14.14
CA GLU A 356 -1.30 13.86 15.56
C GLU A 356 0.09 13.22 15.83
N THR A 357 0.95 13.93 16.55
CA THR A 357 2.20 13.34 17.05
C THR A 357 1.85 12.44 18.23
N THR A 358 1.98 11.10 18.10
CA THR A 358 1.85 10.18 19.25
C THR A 358 2.96 10.36 20.29
N ALA A 359 4.03 11.07 19.95
CA ALA A 359 4.88 11.71 20.95
C ALA A 359 4.14 12.93 21.54
N SER A 360 3.01 12.68 22.18
CA SER A 360 2.50 13.58 23.22
C SER A 360 3.39 13.37 24.45
N ASN A 361 4.55 14.00 24.44
CA ASN A 361 4.74 14.91 25.54
C ASN A 361 4.23 16.26 25.01
N SER A 362 3.08 16.68 25.54
CA SER A 362 2.44 17.97 25.25
C SER A 362 3.12 19.10 26.02
N ASP A 363 4.03 19.81 25.35
CA ASP A 363 5.15 20.47 26.02
C ASP A 363 5.20 21.96 25.73
N LEU A 364 4.77 22.77 26.72
CA LEU A 364 4.42 24.19 26.61
C LEU A 364 5.62 25.16 26.63
N THR A 365 6.66 24.94 25.82
CA THR A 365 7.69 25.98 25.67
C THR A 365 7.17 27.12 24.79
N MET A 366 6.86 28.25 25.42
CA MET A 366 6.37 29.44 24.72
C MET A 366 7.52 30.43 24.51
N ARG A 367 7.69 30.93 23.28
CA ARG A 367 8.63 32.01 22.99
C ARG A 367 7.89 33.29 22.65
N SER A 368 8.49 34.43 22.95
CA SER A 368 7.98 35.72 22.50
C SER A 368 8.18 35.91 20.99
N VAL A 369 7.11 36.21 20.26
CA VAL A 369 7.12 36.58 18.84
C VAL A 369 6.95 38.09 18.73
N GLY A 370 7.80 38.76 17.95
CA GLY A 370 7.66 40.19 17.66
C GLY A 370 6.45 40.44 16.74
N LEU A 371 5.53 41.32 17.16
CA LEU A 371 4.35 41.69 16.38
C LEU A 371 4.52 43.03 15.66
N SER A 372 5.15 43.98 16.34
CA SER A 372 5.50 45.30 15.83
C SER A 372 6.60 45.89 16.73
N SER A 373 7.20 47.03 16.33
CA SER A 373 8.28 47.65 17.11
C SER A 373 7.85 47.88 18.57
N GLY A 374 8.54 47.22 19.50
CA GLY A 374 8.27 47.28 20.93
C GLY A 374 7.04 46.53 21.42
N THR A 375 6.34 45.76 20.58
CA THR A 375 5.25 44.88 21.01
C THR A 375 5.55 43.43 20.62
N PHE A 376 5.59 42.57 21.63
CA PHE A 376 5.84 41.14 21.52
C PHE A 376 4.61 40.37 21.99
N ALA A 377 4.37 39.16 21.51
CA ALA A 377 3.40 38.24 22.09
C ALA A 377 4.09 36.97 22.55
N ILE A 378 3.80 36.51 23.75
CA ILE A 378 4.21 35.18 24.20
C ILE A 378 3.28 34.18 23.50
N ASP A 379 3.83 33.30 22.67
CA ASP A 379 3.05 32.57 21.65
C ASP A 379 2.06 31.52 22.23
N PHE A 380 1.09 31.17 21.39
CA PHE A 380 -0.16 30.41 21.62
C PHE A 380 -1.23 31.12 22.48
N PRO A 381 -2.50 31.13 22.04
CA PRO A 381 -3.59 31.45 22.94
C PRO A 381 -3.65 30.35 24.00
N LEU A 382 -3.31 30.68 25.22
CA LEU A 382 -3.51 29.78 26.34
C LEU A 382 -5.03 29.66 26.51
N GLN A 383 -5.56 28.46 26.27
CA GLN A 383 -6.97 28.14 26.52
C GLN A 383 -7.02 27.40 27.85
N ASN A 384 -8.02 27.71 28.68
CA ASN A 384 -8.28 26.89 29.88
C ASN A 384 -8.74 25.48 29.43
N VAL A 385 -8.61 24.46 30.27
CA VAL A 385 -9.07 23.06 30.05
C VAL A 385 -10.53 22.91 29.59
N SER A 386 -11.32 23.99 29.56
CA SER A 386 -12.69 24.07 29.05
C SER A 386 -12.82 24.84 27.72
N ASN A 387 -11.74 25.01 26.95
CA ASN A 387 -11.69 25.72 25.65
C ASN A 387 -12.27 27.15 25.68
N SER A 388 -12.12 27.83 26.83
CA SER A 388 -12.56 29.22 27.02
C SER A 388 -11.35 30.17 27.01
N ASN A 389 -11.53 31.38 26.47
CA ASN A 389 -10.50 32.42 26.49
C ASN A 389 -10.08 32.73 27.94
N MET A 390 -8.78 32.80 28.20
CA MET A 390 -8.25 33.18 29.50
C MET A 390 -8.60 34.60 29.92
N THR A 391 -8.68 34.79 31.24
CA THR A 391 -8.71 36.09 31.92
C THR A 391 -7.50 36.24 32.83
N SER A 392 -7.18 37.45 33.29
CA SER A 392 -6.12 37.71 34.28
C SER A 392 -6.29 36.92 35.58
N THR A 393 -7.52 36.52 35.93
CA THR A 393 -7.87 35.76 37.13
C THR A 393 -7.82 34.24 36.96
N THR A 394 -7.50 33.73 35.76
CA THR A 394 -7.43 32.28 35.51
C THR A 394 -6.24 31.68 36.27
N LEU A 395 -6.45 30.54 36.95
CA LEU A 395 -5.39 29.81 37.67
C LEU A 395 -4.46 29.09 36.68
N LEU A 396 -3.15 29.18 36.90
CA LEU A 396 -2.14 28.54 36.04
C LEU A 396 -2.22 27.01 36.08
N SER A 397 -2.66 26.42 37.20
CA SER A 397 -2.92 24.98 37.30
C SER A 397 -4.12 24.50 36.45
N GLY A 398 -4.95 25.41 35.95
CA GLY A 398 -6.00 25.12 34.96
C GLY A 398 -5.56 25.39 33.51
N ILE A 399 -4.31 25.78 33.31
CA ILE A 399 -3.71 26.13 32.02
C ILE A 399 -2.59 25.16 31.67
N PHE A 400 -1.72 24.82 32.63
CA PHE A 400 -0.59 23.90 32.42
C PHE A 400 -0.95 22.46 32.88
N PRO A 401 -0.38 21.41 32.22
CA PRO A 401 -0.51 20.01 32.63
C PRO A 401 -0.04 19.74 34.06
N SER A 402 -0.50 18.63 34.63
CA SER A 402 -0.36 18.33 36.07
C SER A 402 1.05 18.02 36.56
N ASP A 403 1.99 17.73 35.67
CA ASP A 403 3.41 17.49 35.95
C ASP A 403 4.28 18.76 35.83
N VAL A 404 3.71 19.88 35.37
CA VAL A 404 4.34 21.20 35.37
C VAL A 404 4.29 21.74 36.80
N ASP A 405 5.45 22.01 37.37
CA ASP A 405 5.60 22.53 38.73
C ASP A 405 5.94 24.03 38.73
N HIS A 406 6.81 24.45 37.80
CA HIS A 406 7.24 25.83 37.62
C HIS A 406 7.52 26.18 36.15
N LEU A 407 7.65 27.47 35.88
CA LEU A 407 8.01 28.04 34.59
C LEU A 407 9.33 28.79 34.73
N ASP A 408 10.33 28.40 33.96
CA ASP A 408 11.61 29.11 33.86
C ASP A 408 11.55 30.16 32.75
N PHE A 409 11.91 31.39 33.07
CA PHE A 409 12.12 32.47 32.10
C PHE A 409 13.17 33.45 32.61
N GLY A 410 14.12 33.81 31.75
CA GLY A 410 15.28 34.60 32.17
C GLY A 410 16.06 33.85 33.26
N ALA A 411 16.30 34.51 34.40
CA ALA A 411 16.86 33.93 35.62
C ALA A 411 15.79 33.53 36.65
N THR A 412 14.50 33.72 36.34
CA THR A 412 13.38 33.43 37.23
C THR A 412 12.84 32.01 37.03
N SER A 413 12.64 31.30 38.13
CA SER A 413 11.88 30.04 38.20
C SER A 413 10.56 30.29 38.96
N PHE A 414 9.45 30.33 38.24
CA PHE A 414 8.15 30.76 38.73
C PHE A 414 7.22 29.57 39.00
N SER A 415 6.88 29.27 40.25
CA SER A 415 5.94 28.18 40.59
C SER A 415 4.51 28.48 40.11
N ILE A 416 3.84 27.48 39.53
CA ILE A 416 2.45 27.63 39.06
C ILE A 416 1.41 27.33 40.16
N ALA A 417 1.82 26.72 41.28
CA ALA A 417 0.92 26.27 42.33
C ALA A 417 0.21 27.45 43.01
N GLY A 418 -1.13 27.50 42.88
CA GLY A 418 -1.96 28.55 43.47
C GLY A 418 -1.78 29.94 42.87
N LYS A 419 -1.11 30.06 41.71
CA LYS A 419 -0.87 31.33 41.01
C LYS A 419 -1.84 31.54 39.85
N THR A 420 -2.09 32.81 39.53
CA THR A 420 -2.94 33.26 38.43
C THR A 420 -2.12 33.77 37.25
N VAL A 421 -2.77 33.94 36.09
CA VAL A 421 -2.18 34.61 34.92
C VAL A 421 -1.66 36.01 35.26
N GLN A 422 -2.36 36.75 36.12
CA GLN A 422 -1.90 38.07 36.59
C GLN A 422 -0.56 37.98 37.34
N ASP A 423 -0.39 36.98 38.20
CA ASP A 423 0.86 36.78 38.95
C ASP A 423 2.04 36.50 38.00
N LEU A 424 1.79 35.70 36.95
CA LEU A 424 2.79 35.41 35.92
C LEU A 424 3.14 36.66 35.10
N MET A 425 2.15 37.46 34.67
CA MET A 425 2.39 38.70 33.94
C MET A 425 3.27 39.66 34.77
N THR A 426 2.99 39.82 36.07
CA THR A 426 3.80 40.66 36.97
C THR A 426 5.21 40.09 37.19
N ALA A 427 5.37 38.76 37.23
CA ALA A 427 6.69 38.14 37.33
C ALA A 427 7.54 38.39 36.07
N ILE A 428 6.92 38.35 34.88
CA ILE A 428 7.58 38.70 33.61
C ILE A 428 7.95 40.18 33.59
N GLU A 429 7.06 41.07 34.03
CA GLU A 429 7.37 42.51 34.14
C GLU A 429 8.60 42.75 35.03
N THR A 430 8.70 42.00 36.13
CA THR A 430 9.81 42.10 37.07
C THR A 430 11.12 41.56 36.50
N GLU A 431 11.11 40.37 35.91
CA GLU A 431 12.31 39.72 35.35
C GLU A 431 12.96 40.55 34.24
N TYR A 432 12.12 41.13 33.37
CA TYR A 432 12.59 41.86 32.19
C TYR A 432 12.60 43.39 32.38
N GLY A 433 12.40 43.89 33.61
CA GLY A 433 12.49 45.32 33.93
C GLY A 433 11.45 46.20 33.23
N LEU A 434 10.27 45.66 32.97
CA LEU A 434 9.17 46.35 32.28
C LEU A 434 8.32 47.17 33.28
N GLY A 435 7.72 48.26 32.81
CA GLY A 435 6.77 49.03 33.62
C GLY A 435 5.48 48.25 33.88
N ALA A 436 4.84 48.48 35.03
CA ALA A 436 3.58 47.84 35.36
C ALA A 436 2.49 48.14 34.32
N GLY A 437 1.84 47.09 33.80
CA GLY A 437 0.82 47.18 32.75
C GLY A 437 1.38 47.07 31.32
N ASN A 438 2.69 46.85 31.17
CA ASN A 438 3.29 46.56 29.86
C ASN A 438 3.05 45.12 29.41
N VAL A 439 2.73 44.20 30.33
CA VAL A 439 2.24 42.87 29.96
C VAL A 439 0.72 42.84 30.06
N THR A 440 0.04 42.63 28.93
CA THR A 440 -1.44 42.68 28.81
C THR A 440 -1.99 41.40 28.20
N LEU A 441 -3.26 41.09 28.44
CA LEU A 441 -3.93 39.89 27.91
C LEU A 441 -5.04 40.30 26.92
N SER A 442 -5.01 39.77 25.70
CA SER A 442 -6.07 39.99 24.70
C SER A 442 -6.26 38.76 23.80
N GLY A 443 -7.49 38.33 23.56
CA GLY A 443 -7.78 37.15 22.73
C GLY A 443 -7.07 35.86 23.17
N GLY A 444 -6.89 35.66 24.49
CA GLY A 444 -6.19 34.50 25.06
C GLY A 444 -4.66 34.55 24.98
N ARG A 445 -4.07 35.62 24.44
CA ARG A 445 -2.62 35.80 24.28
C ARG A 445 -2.09 36.90 25.20
N MET A 446 -0.87 36.71 25.72
CA MET A 446 -0.15 37.74 26.45
C MET A 446 0.69 38.58 25.49
N TYR A 447 0.53 39.90 25.57
CA TYR A 447 1.28 40.89 24.82
C TYR A 447 2.21 41.63 25.77
N VAL A 448 3.44 41.82 25.35
CA VAL A 448 4.48 42.52 26.09
C VAL A 448 4.88 43.76 25.30
N ASN A 449 4.62 44.93 25.88
CA ASN A 449 5.04 46.21 25.34
C ASN A 449 6.38 46.62 25.95
N ASP A 450 7.47 46.31 25.24
CA ASP A 450 8.81 46.74 25.60
C ASP A 450 9.28 47.86 24.65
N PRO A 451 9.24 49.13 25.07
CA PRO A 451 9.66 50.27 24.25
C PRO A 451 11.16 50.26 23.91
N THR A 452 11.98 49.45 24.58
CA THR A 452 13.41 49.30 24.27
C THR A 452 13.67 48.30 23.14
N ASN A 453 12.66 47.50 22.76
CA ASN A 453 12.73 46.49 21.72
C ASN A 453 13.83 45.44 21.97
N THR A 454 14.12 45.15 23.24
CA THR A 454 15.11 44.17 23.68
C THR A 454 14.49 42.91 24.30
N PHE A 455 13.18 42.92 24.53
CA PHE A 455 12.45 41.81 25.13
C PHE A 455 12.56 40.53 24.28
N SER A 456 13.18 39.52 24.87
CA SER A 456 13.20 38.15 24.37
C SER A 456 12.96 37.24 25.56
N ALA A 457 11.79 36.62 25.60
CA ALA A 457 11.43 35.70 26.67
C ALA A 457 11.13 34.31 26.09
N SER A 458 11.71 33.31 26.73
CA SER A 458 11.32 31.90 26.59
C SER A 458 10.75 31.48 27.93
N LEU A 459 9.54 30.96 27.94
CA LEU A 459 8.93 30.34 29.12
C LEU A 459 9.07 28.83 28.95
N GLN A 460 9.82 28.19 29.85
CA GLN A 460 10.05 26.74 29.85
C GLN A 460 9.34 26.10 31.04
N PRO A 461 8.34 25.22 30.82
CA PRO A 461 7.75 24.46 31.90
C PRO A 461 8.74 23.43 32.44
N LYS A 462 8.83 23.31 33.76
CA LYS A 462 9.74 22.41 34.48
C LYS A 462 8.98 21.58 35.49
N ASN A 463 9.41 20.33 35.68
CA ASN A 463 8.84 19.45 36.70
C ASN A 463 9.60 19.63 38.03
N VAL A 464 9.16 18.91 39.06
CA VAL A 464 9.75 18.97 40.41
C VAL A 464 11.25 18.63 40.43
N ASN A 465 11.73 17.89 39.44
CA ASN A 465 13.13 17.46 39.31
C ASN A 465 13.95 18.39 38.40
N ASN A 466 13.40 19.54 38.02
CA ASN A 466 14.03 20.54 37.14
C ASN A 466 14.35 20.03 35.72
N ALA A 467 13.76 18.91 35.31
CA ALA A 467 13.68 18.55 33.89
C ALA A 467 12.57 19.38 33.23
N ILE A 468 12.61 19.56 31.90
CA ILE A 468 11.48 20.18 31.20
C ILE A 468 10.25 19.31 31.49
N ALA A 469 9.31 19.85 32.27
CA ALA A 469 8.03 19.18 32.55
C ALA A 469 7.31 19.26 31.25
N HIS A 470 7.00 18.09 30.69
CA HIS A 470 6.53 18.08 29.34
C HIS A 470 7.60 18.86 28.47
N GLY A 471 8.67 18.19 27.99
CA GLY A 471 9.78 18.70 27.13
C GLY A 471 9.60 19.00 25.61
N GLU A 472 9.60 20.29 25.21
CA GLU A 472 9.53 20.83 23.82
C GLU A 472 8.75 20.02 22.77
N ALA A 473 7.57 20.53 22.35
CA ALA A 473 6.91 20.01 21.16
C ALA A 473 7.87 20.16 19.96
N LEU A 474 8.44 19.03 19.50
CA LEU A 474 9.24 18.99 18.29
C LEU A 474 8.43 19.66 17.18
N PRO A 475 8.91 20.79 16.59
CA PRO A 475 8.21 21.42 15.49
C PRO A 475 7.88 20.35 14.45
N ASP A 476 6.65 20.36 13.94
CA ASP A 476 6.18 19.37 12.97
C ASP A 476 7.16 19.19 11.80
N ALA A 477 7.82 20.28 11.41
CA ALA A 477 8.83 20.32 10.36
C ALA A 477 10.08 19.47 10.64
N MET A 478 10.44 19.27 11.91
CA MET A 478 11.56 18.44 12.35
C MET A 478 11.17 16.97 12.53
N ASN A 479 9.91 16.70 12.88
CA ASN A 479 9.45 15.33 13.11
C ASN A 479 8.98 14.67 11.81
N TYR A 480 9.95 14.24 11.00
CA TYR A 480 9.70 13.53 9.74
C TYR A 480 9.11 12.14 9.96
N SER A 481 9.84 11.21 10.59
CA SER A 481 9.48 9.78 10.60
C SER A 481 9.02 9.22 11.96
N ARG A 482 8.93 10.05 13.01
CA ARG A 482 8.50 9.64 14.37
C ARG A 482 7.07 10.09 14.65
N ARG A 483 6.19 9.80 13.71
CA ARG A 483 4.76 10.18 13.74
C ARG A 483 3.90 8.98 14.11
N GLY A 484 2.79 9.24 14.80
CA GLY A 484 1.81 8.23 15.17
C GLY A 484 0.95 7.84 14.00
N PHE A 485 0.44 6.60 14.02
CA PHE A 485 -0.54 6.16 13.04
C PHE A 485 -1.84 6.95 13.20
N GLU A 486 -2.48 7.28 12.08
CA GLU A 486 -3.77 7.96 12.07
C GLU A 486 -4.84 7.03 12.63
N LYS A 487 -5.71 7.53 13.49
CA LYS A 487 -6.71 6.73 14.19
C LYS A 487 -8.11 7.10 13.72
N ASP A 488 -8.84 6.13 13.19
CA ASP A 488 -10.23 6.23 12.81
C ASP A 488 -11.03 5.10 13.46
N GLY A 489 -11.76 5.44 14.52
CA GLY A 489 -12.50 4.48 15.34
C GLY A 489 -11.61 3.37 15.89
N ASN A 490 -11.77 2.15 15.37
CA ASN A 490 -11.01 0.97 15.77
C ASN A 490 -9.86 0.60 14.82
N THR A 491 -9.58 1.43 13.81
CA THR A 491 -8.51 1.19 12.83
C THR A 491 -7.47 2.29 12.91
N LEU A 492 -6.20 1.90 12.97
CA LEU A 492 -5.06 2.80 12.86
C LEU A 492 -4.37 2.58 11.51
N THR A 493 -3.97 3.65 10.83
CA THR A 493 -3.43 3.58 9.46
C THR A 493 -2.13 4.36 9.32
N GLY A 494 -1.17 3.71 8.65
CA GLY A 494 0.09 4.28 8.19
C GLY A 494 -0.12 5.17 6.97
N ASN A 495 0.58 6.28 6.84
CA ASN A 495 0.41 7.20 5.71
C ASN A 495 1.48 7.02 4.61
N VAL A 496 2.55 6.27 4.89
CA VAL A 496 3.60 5.94 3.91
C VAL A 496 3.33 4.58 3.28
N SER A 497 3.06 4.60 1.98
CA SER A 497 2.95 3.38 1.17
C SER A 497 4.29 2.64 1.10
N GLN A 498 4.26 1.35 1.41
CA GLN A 498 5.41 0.48 1.29
C GLN A 498 5.53 0.01 -0.17
N VAL A 499 6.63 0.37 -0.84
CA VAL A 499 6.83 0.13 -2.27
C VAL A 499 8.14 -0.60 -2.52
N VAL A 500 8.06 -1.70 -3.25
CA VAL A 500 9.21 -2.53 -3.64
C VAL A 500 10.13 -1.75 -4.58
N LYS A 501 11.42 -1.66 -4.25
CA LYS A 501 12.40 -0.86 -5.00
C LYS A 501 12.56 -1.30 -6.46
N SER A 502 12.54 -2.62 -6.71
CA SER A 502 12.83 -3.21 -8.03
C SER A 502 11.67 -3.10 -9.00
N THR A 503 10.43 -3.33 -8.54
CA THR A 503 9.23 -3.35 -9.40
C THR A 503 8.41 -2.06 -9.31
N SER A 504 8.62 -1.27 -8.24
CA SER A 504 7.76 -0.12 -7.91
C SER A 504 6.30 -0.51 -7.70
N ASP A 505 6.03 -1.74 -7.25
CA ASP A 505 4.71 -2.19 -6.82
C ASP A 505 4.54 -2.04 -5.32
N PHE A 506 3.29 -2.03 -4.85
CA PHE A 506 2.99 -2.01 -3.42
C PHE A 506 3.40 -3.34 -2.77
N ALA A 507 3.95 -3.25 -1.56
CA ALA A 507 4.34 -4.42 -0.79
C ALA A 507 3.12 -5.22 -0.33
N THR A 508 3.30 -6.53 -0.19
CA THR A 508 2.33 -7.45 0.38
C THR A 508 2.93 -8.12 1.62
N ALA A 509 2.14 -8.89 2.36
CA ALA A 509 2.63 -9.60 3.55
C ALA A 509 3.81 -10.55 3.24
N SER A 510 3.92 -11.10 2.02
CA SER A 510 5.03 -11.97 1.62
C SER A 510 6.30 -11.22 1.22
N THR A 511 6.22 -9.90 0.98
CA THR A 511 7.36 -9.06 0.61
C THR A 511 8.38 -8.98 1.74
N LYS A 512 9.68 -9.02 1.42
CA LYS A 512 10.74 -8.82 2.42
C LYS A 512 10.88 -7.34 2.76
N LEU A 513 11.19 -7.03 4.02
CA LEU A 513 11.39 -5.65 4.47
C LEU A 513 12.53 -4.96 3.70
N VAL A 514 13.62 -5.69 3.43
CA VAL A 514 14.80 -5.17 2.71
C VAL A 514 14.51 -4.78 1.26
N ASP A 515 13.48 -5.37 0.63
CA ASP A 515 13.08 -5.07 -0.74
C ASP A 515 12.39 -3.69 -0.85
N VAL A 516 11.84 -3.19 0.26
CA VAL A 516 11.22 -1.86 0.37
C VAL A 516 12.16 -0.84 1.02
N ALA A 517 13.00 -1.30 1.96
CA ALA A 517 13.88 -0.47 2.77
C ALA A 517 14.79 0.42 1.92
N GLY A 518 15.07 1.63 2.40
CA GLY A 518 15.97 2.60 1.78
C GLY A 518 17.45 2.21 1.74
N VAL A 519 17.79 1.03 2.24
CA VAL A 519 19.15 0.50 2.40
C VAL A 519 19.28 -0.86 1.72
N ASP A 520 20.51 -1.24 1.40
CA ASP A 520 20.81 -2.50 0.72
C ASP A 520 20.82 -3.70 1.71
N SER A 521 20.90 -3.44 3.01
CA SER A 521 20.79 -4.42 4.09
C SER A 521 20.26 -3.78 5.37
N LEU A 522 19.45 -4.53 6.11
CA LEU A 522 18.86 -4.16 7.40
C LEU A 522 19.72 -4.60 8.59
N ASN A 523 20.86 -5.27 8.35
CA ASN A 523 21.73 -5.76 9.41
C ASN A 523 22.20 -4.65 10.37
N GLY A 524 21.96 -4.84 11.67
CA GLY A 524 22.29 -3.90 12.74
C GLY A 524 21.34 -2.71 12.86
N LYS A 525 20.24 -2.67 12.09
CA LYS A 525 19.22 -1.63 12.23
C LYS A 525 18.29 -1.94 13.40
N GLN A 526 17.77 -0.90 14.03
CA GLN A 526 16.82 -1.02 15.12
C GLN A 526 15.58 -0.19 14.82
N MET A 527 14.42 -0.79 14.99
CA MET A 527 13.13 -0.12 14.89
C MET A 527 12.55 0.02 16.30
N VAL A 528 12.27 1.25 16.71
CA VAL A 528 11.65 1.56 18.00
C VAL A 528 10.14 1.60 17.82
N LEU A 529 9.40 0.87 18.67
CA LEU A 529 7.95 0.79 18.68
C LEU A 529 7.44 1.38 20.00
N ASN A 530 6.77 2.54 19.92
CA ASN A 530 6.07 3.14 21.05
C ASN A 530 4.58 2.89 20.88
N TYR A 531 3.96 2.18 21.83
CA TYR A 531 2.57 1.79 21.66
C TYR A 531 1.79 1.68 22.97
N THR A 532 0.48 1.89 22.87
CA THR A 532 -0.52 1.52 23.87
C THR A 532 -1.17 0.22 23.39
N ASP A 533 -1.21 -0.81 24.21
CA ASP A 533 -1.93 -2.05 23.86
C ASP A 533 -3.46 -1.86 23.95
N LYS A 534 -4.22 -2.83 23.43
CA LYS A 534 -5.70 -2.80 23.47
C LYS A 534 -6.30 -2.66 24.88
N ASN A 535 -5.53 -2.99 25.91
CA ASN A 535 -5.96 -2.90 27.31
C ASN A 535 -5.61 -1.51 27.91
N GLY A 536 -4.94 -0.63 27.18
CA GLY A 536 -4.54 0.70 27.61
C GLY A 536 -3.17 0.78 28.25
N ILE A 537 -2.35 -0.29 28.17
CA ILE A 537 -1.01 -0.32 28.78
C ILE A 537 0.00 0.23 27.78
N LYS A 538 0.71 1.29 28.16
CA LYS A 538 1.79 1.89 27.37
C LYS A 538 3.08 1.07 27.53
N ARG A 539 3.75 0.76 26.42
CA ARG A 539 5.05 0.09 26.39
C ARG A 539 5.93 0.64 25.28
N THR A 540 7.24 0.44 25.42
CA THR A 540 8.24 0.70 24.39
C THR A 540 8.97 -0.59 24.10
N GLY A 541 9.01 -1.00 22.83
CA GLY A 541 9.76 -2.16 22.38
C GLY A 541 10.74 -1.80 21.28
N THR A 542 11.80 -2.59 21.13
CA THR A 542 12.80 -2.42 20.08
C THR A 542 12.90 -3.71 19.27
N LEU A 543 12.66 -3.60 17.96
CA LEU A 543 12.95 -4.66 17.00
C LEU A 543 14.41 -4.51 16.53
N ASN A 544 15.25 -5.45 16.91
CA ASN A 544 16.65 -5.54 16.55
C ASN A 544 16.81 -6.42 15.30
N LEU A 545 17.20 -5.83 14.17
CA LEU A 545 17.37 -6.51 12.89
C LEU A 545 18.82 -6.97 12.76
N ASP A 546 19.13 -8.16 13.25
CA ASP A 546 20.50 -8.69 13.28
C ASP A 546 20.79 -9.73 12.19
N THR A 547 22.09 -9.88 11.89
CA THR A 547 22.61 -10.81 10.87
C THR A 547 22.26 -12.27 11.14
N THR A 548 22.20 -12.66 12.40
CA THR A 548 22.03 -14.06 12.84
C THR A 548 20.65 -14.34 13.41
N ASN A 549 20.07 -13.37 14.13
CA ASN A 549 18.78 -13.54 14.79
C ASN A 549 18.10 -12.20 15.06
N THR A 550 17.07 -11.89 14.28
CA THR A 550 16.21 -10.75 14.55
C THR A 550 15.42 -11.00 15.83
N THR A 551 15.47 -10.03 16.75
CA THR A 551 14.80 -10.12 18.05
C THR A 551 13.91 -8.92 18.33
N PHE A 552 12.90 -9.10 19.17
CA PHE A 552 12.10 -8.02 19.73
C PHE A 552 12.32 -7.97 21.24
N SER A 553 12.78 -6.83 21.74
CA SER A 553 13.07 -6.56 23.15
C SER A 553 12.04 -5.59 23.71
N ILE A 554 11.52 -5.87 24.89
CA ILE A 554 10.51 -5.05 25.57
C ILE A 554 10.66 -5.16 27.08
N ASP A 555 10.72 -4.01 27.74
CA ASP A 555 10.72 -3.90 29.19
C ASP A 555 9.30 -4.18 29.71
N LEU A 556 9.13 -5.29 30.42
CA LEU A 556 7.84 -5.75 30.93
C LEU A 556 7.62 -5.39 32.40
N ASP A 557 8.69 -5.18 33.17
CA ASP A 557 8.62 -4.93 34.61
C ASP A 557 8.88 -3.46 35.01
N GLY A 558 9.32 -2.64 34.06
CA GLY A 558 9.53 -1.20 34.20
C GLY A 558 10.84 -0.81 34.88
N ASP A 559 11.80 -1.73 34.96
CA ASP A 559 13.11 -1.47 35.58
C ASP A 559 14.11 -0.74 34.63
N GLY A 560 13.74 -0.57 33.35
CA GLY A 560 14.56 0.06 32.32
C GLY A 560 15.62 -0.87 31.70
N ASN A 561 15.63 -2.15 32.07
CA ASN A 561 16.40 -3.21 31.47
C ASN A 561 15.52 -3.97 30.45
N THR A 562 16.15 -4.58 29.45
CA THR A 562 15.46 -5.47 28.48
C THR A 562 16.19 -6.79 28.31
N THR A 563 17.24 -7.00 29.11
CA THR A 563 18.10 -8.19 29.08
C THR A 563 17.56 -9.32 29.96
N ASP A 564 16.45 -9.09 30.64
CA ASP A 564 15.89 -10.08 31.53
C ASP A 564 15.34 -11.28 30.77
N PRO A 565 15.38 -12.49 31.38
CA PRO A 565 14.74 -13.66 30.81
C PRO A 565 13.25 -13.38 30.61
N ASN A 566 12.76 -13.53 29.38
CA ASN A 566 11.39 -13.24 28.91
C ASN A 566 11.10 -11.79 28.46
N GLU A 567 12.11 -10.96 28.26
CA GLU A 567 11.93 -9.61 27.72
C GLU A 567 12.44 -9.45 26.28
N THR A 568 13.26 -10.40 25.82
CA THR A 568 13.73 -10.47 24.43
C THR A 568 13.28 -11.77 23.79
N PHE A 569 12.63 -11.65 22.62
CA PHE A 569 12.04 -12.78 21.88
C PHE A 569 12.61 -12.83 20.46
N SER A 570 12.87 -14.04 19.96
CA SER A 570 13.31 -14.23 18.56
C SER A 570 12.12 -14.18 17.61
N ILE A 571 12.31 -13.63 16.42
CA ILE A 571 11.30 -13.64 15.36
C ILE A 571 11.51 -14.89 14.52
N TYR A 572 10.52 -15.77 14.51
CA TYR A 572 10.63 -17.06 13.82
C TYR A 572 10.10 -17.01 12.38
N ASN A 573 10.73 -17.81 11.51
CA ASN A 573 10.20 -18.09 10.18
C ASN A 573 9.13 -19.18 10.26
N GLY A 574 8.05 -19.04 9.48
CA GLY A 574 6.97 -20.02 9.44
C GLY A 574 7.32 -21.31 8.69
N SER A 575 8.61 -21.55 8.38
CA SER A 575 9.06 -22.53 7.38
C SER A 575 9.19 -23.96 7.90
N GLY A 576 8.99 -24.20 9.21
CA GLY A 576 8.97 -25.54 9.80
C GLY A 576 10.32 -26.29 9.75
N ASP A 577 11.43 -25.59 9.46
CA ASP A 577 12.79 -26.13 9.59
C ASP A 577 13.29 -25.92 11.04
N PRO A 578 13.40 -26.98 11.85
CA PRO A 578 13.81 -26.87 13.25
C PRO A 578 15.27 -26.42 13.43
N LEU A 579 16.10 -26.43 12.37
CA LEU A 579 17.52 -26.02 12.42
C LEU A 579 17.75 -24.57 12.00
N ASN A 580 16.77 -23.92 11.37
CA ASN A 580 16.82 -22.53 10.91
C ASN A 580 15.56 -21.79 11.31
N LEU A 581 15.12 -21.93 12.55
CA LEU A 581 13.89 -21.29 13.03
C LEU A 581 13.97 -19.75 13.01
N ASN A 582 15.16 -19.20 13.27
CA ASN A 582 15.34 -17.77 13.44
C ASN A 582 15.33 -17.02 12.11
N THR A 583 14.71 -15.85 12.12
CA THR A 583 14.70 -14.94 10.98
C THR A 583 15.91 -14.03 11.05
N THR A 584 16.68 -13.94 9.98
CA THR A 584 17.74 -12.94 9.83
C THR A 584 17.17 -11.62 9.32
N ALA A 585 17.81 -10.49 9.61
CA ALA A 585 17.34 -9.15 9.22
C ALA A 585 16.85 -9.06 7.76
N ASP A 586 17.68 -9.48 6.81
CA ASP A 586 17.41 -9.35 5.37
C ASP A 586 16.41 -10.39 4.82
N ASN A 587 15.97 -11.34 5.65
CA ASN A 587 14.95 -12.33 5.29
C ASN A 587 13.61 -12.07 5.98
N MET A 588 13.50 -11.05 6.83
CA MET A 588 12.26 -10.71 7.49
C MET A 588 11.22 -10.20 6.49
N THR A 589 9.97 -10.69 6.60
CA THR A 589 8.85 -10.27 5.76
C THR A 589 7.89 -9.33 6.49
N TYR A 590 7.05 -8.62 5.73
CA TYR A 590 5.96 -7.84 6.31
C TYR A 590 4.98 -8.69 7.10
N GLN A 591 4.76 -9.97 6.74
CA GLN A 591 3.94 -10.88 7.53
C GLN A 591 4.49 -11.02 8.96
N GLN A 592 5.80 -11.18 9.11
CA GLN A 592 6.44 -11.32 10.42
C GLN A 592 6.41 -10.02 11.22
N LEU A 593 6.59 -8.88 10.54
CA LEU A 593 6.43 -7.57 11.17
C LEU A 593 4.98 -7.34 11.64
N ASN A 594 4.00 -7.67 10.80
CA ASN A 594 2.59 -7.57 11.13
C ASN A 594 2.23 -8.48 12.31
N ASP A 595 2.74 -9.71 12.33
CA ASP A 595 2.54 -10.65 13.43
C ASP A 595 3.11 -10.11 14.75
N LEU A 596 4.31 -9.55 14.71
CA LEU A 596 4.95 -8.89 15.84
C LEU A 596 4.09 -7.73 16.37
N ILE A 597 3.66 -6.83 15.50
CA ILE A 597 2.86 -5.66 15.88
C ILE A 597 1.49 -6.12 16.41
N SER A 598 0.86 -7.12 15.81
CA SER A 598 -0.36 -7.75 16.31
C SER A 598 -0.17 -8.25 17.74
N MET A 599 0.91 -9.00 18.03
CA MET A 599 1.19 -9.49 19.38
C MET A 599 1.49 -8.37 20.38
N ALA A 600 2.26 -7.37 19.97
CA ALA A 600 2.61 -6.22 20.80
C ALA A 600 1.36 -5.44 21.20
N THR A 601 0.55 -5.05 20.22
CA THR A 601 -0.65 -4.23 20.40
C THR A 601 -1.83 -4.98 21.00
N SER A 602 -1.91 -6.31 20.86
CA SER A 602 -2.89 -7.12 21.59
C SER A 602 -2.54 -7.33 23.07
N GLY A 603 -1.27 -7.15 23.43
CA GLY A 603 -0.71 -7.52 24.74
C GLY A 603 -0.53 -9.04 24.91
N THR A 604 -0.62 -9.83 23.83
CA THR A 604 -0.43 -11.29 23.86
C THR A 604 0.94 -11.64 23.30
N LEU A 605 1.99 -11.29 24.06
CA LEU A 605 3.37 -11.62 23.72
C LEU A 605 3.66 -13.11 23.96
N PRO A 606 4.57 -13.71 23.16
CA PRO A 606 4.93 -15.12 23.31
C PRO A 606 5.60 -15.35 24.66
N LYS A 607 5.23 -16.42 25.35
CA LYS A 607 6.04 -16.90 26.48
C LYS A 607 7.27 -17.60 25.94
N GLN A 608 8.35 -17.69 26.72
CA GLN A 608 9.40 -18.65 26.40
C GLN A 608 8.81 -20.06 26.47
N GLY A 609 8.73 -20.74 25.32
CA GLY A 609 8.18 -22.09 25.21
C GLY A 609 8.89 -23.07 26.16
N VAL A 610 10.21 -22.94 26.29
CA VAL A 610 11.00 -23.57 27.35
C VAL A 610 11.68 -22.49 28.20
N SER A 611 10.99 -22.04 29.25
CA SER A 611 11.58 -21.14 30.26
C SER A 611 12.72 -21.79 31.03
N THR A 612 13.55 -21.01 31.73
CA THR A 612 14.62 -21.54 32.62
C THR A 612 14.07 -22.55 33.64
N THR A 613 12.87 -22.31 34.16
CA THR A 613 12.15 -23.21 35.07
C THR A 613 11.75 -24.50 34.36
N ALA A 614 11.19 -24.40 33.16
CA ALA A 614 10.81 -25.56 32.35
C ALA A 614 12.04 -26.39 31.94
N GLN A 615 13.15 -25.75 31.56
CA GLN A 615 14.40 -26.44 31.23
C GLN A 615 14.98 -27.21 32.41
N THR A 616 14.91 -26.62 33.61
CA THR A 616 15.30 -27.30 34.86
C THR A 616 14.42 -28.53 35.10
N ALA A 617 13.10 -28.40 34.91
CA ALA A 617 12.17 -29.52 35.04
C ALA A 617 12.39 -30.60 33.98
N ILE A 618 12.69 -30.24 32.72
CA ILE A 618 13.06 -31.17 31.64
C ILE A 618 14.31 -31.96 32.01
N ASN A 619 15.37 -31.28 32.47
CA ASN A 619 16.63 -31.94 32.87
C ASN A 619 16.40 -32.92 34.03
N ASN A 620 15.60 -32.52 35.02
CA ASN A 620 15.23 -33.40 36.13
C ASN A 620 14.40 -34.60 35.65
N ALA A 621 13.42 -34.38 34.75
CA ALA A 621 12.61 -35.44 34.16
C ALA A 621 13.49 -36.47 33.43
N ILE A 622 14.44 -36.00 32.61
CA ILE A 622 15.40 -36.88 31.91
C ILE A 622 16.20 -37.72 32.91
N ALA A 623 16.79 -37.09 33.93
CA ALA A 623 17.58 -37.79 34.94
C ALA A 623 16.77 -38.85 35.70
N PHE A 624 15.55 -38.53 36.12
CA PHE A 624 14.66 -39.49 36.79
C PHE A 624 14.17 -40.61 35.87
N GLY A 625 13.96 -40.31 34.60
CA GLY A 625 13.62 -41.31 33.58
C GLY A 625 14.75 -42.31 33.36
N VAL A 626 16.00 -41.84 33.24
CA VAL A 626 17.19 -42.70 33.15
C VAL A 626 17.37 -43.56 34.41
N ALA A 627 17.07 -43.01 35.59
CA ALA A 627 17.14 -43.71 36.87
C ALA A 627 15.96 -44.68 37.12
N GLY A 628 14.95 -44.73 36.25
CA GLY A 628 13.78 -45.61 36.41
C GLY A 628 12.76 -45.17 37.48
N ASN A 629 12.77 -43.90 37.91
CA ASN A 629 11.85 -43.37 38.91
C ASN A 629 10.60 -42.74 38.27
N ALA A 630 9.59 -43.55 38.01
CA ALA A 630 8.37 -43.15 37.28
C ALA A 630 7.56 -42.04 37.98
N ALA A 631 7.51 -42.02 39.32
CA ALA A 631 6.74 -41.02 40.06
C ALA A 631 7.34 -39.62 39.91
N ASN A 632 8.65 -39.47 40.13
CA ASN A 632 9.33 -38.19 39.98
C ASN A 632 9.41 -37.73 38.52
N LEU A 633 9.56 -38.66 37.57
CA LEU A 633 9.45 -38.36 36.14
C LEU A 633 8.11 -37.70 35.81
N ALA A 634 7.00 -38.27 36.28
CA ALA A 634 5.67 -37.73 36.03
C ALA A 634 5.48 -36.33 36.63
N THR A 635 5.96 -36.10 37.87
CA THR A 635 5.89 -34.79 38.52
C THR A 635 6.68 -33.72 37.77
N GLN A 636 7.93 -34.01 37.39
CA GLN A 636 8.77 -33.05 36.67
C GLN A 636 8.28 -32.80 35.24
N THR A 637 7.74 -33.84 34.58
CA THR A 637 7.09 -33.70 33.27
C THR A 637 5.88 -32.76 33.33
N ALA A 638 5.05 -32.86 34.37
CA ALA A 638 3.91 -31.95 34.56
C ALA A 638 4.38 -30.51 34.80
N LEU A 639 5.41 -30.32 35.62
CA LEU A 639 5.99 -29.00 35.88
C LEU A 639 6.56 -28.37 34.61
N ALA A 640 7.29 -29.13 33.80
CA ALA A 640 7.87 -28.68 32.54
C ALA A 640 6.81 -28.17 31.54
N LYS A 641 5.59 -28.72 31.58
CA LYS A 641 4.48 -28.38 30.66
C LYS A 641 3.52 -27.32 31.21
N THR A 642 3.79 -26.76 32.39
CA THR A 642 2.85 -25.86 33.04
C THR A 642 2.84 -24.49 32.34
N GLY A 643 1.64 -24.01 31.97
CA GLY A 643 1.43 -22.64 31.50
C GLY A 643 1.76 -22.36 30.02
N VAL A 644 2.06 -23.39 29.23
CA VAL A 644 2.32 -23.34 27.78
C VAL A 644 1.16 -23.94 26.98
N SER A 645 1.16 -23.74 25.65
CA SER A 645 0.13 -24.32 24.77
C SER A 645 0.17 -25.86 24.75
N THR A 646 -0.95 -26.49 24.35
CA THR A 646 -1.03 -27.97 24.21
C THR A 646 0.01 -28.52 23.23
N GLU A 647 0.27 -27.78 22.14
CA GLU A 647 1.26 -28.18 21.15
C GLU A 647 2.69 -28.04 21.69
N THR A 648 3.00 -26.92 22.36
CA THR A 648 4.26 -26.71 23.09
C THR A 648 4.51 -27.85 24.09
N ALA A 649 3.49 -28.22 24.87
CA ALA A 649 3.56 -29.31 25.84
C ALA A 649 3.85 -30.69 25.21
N SER A 650 3.40 -30.92 23.96
CA SER A 650 3.69 -32.13 23.19
C SER A 650 5.17 -32.17 22.75
N TYR A 651 5.72 -31.05 22.29
CA TYR A 651 7.14 -30.96 21.95
C TYR A 651 8.05 -31.08 23.17
N ILE A 652 7.66 -30.50 24.31
CA ILE A 652 8.36 -30.72 25.58
C ILE A 652 8.37 -32.21 25.96
N GLN A 653 7.28 -32.95 25.74
CA GLN A 653 7.27 -34.40 25.96
C GLN A 653 8.27 -35.11 25.05
N LYS A 654 8.29 -34.80 23.75
CA LYS A 654 9.25 -35.37 22.79
C LYS A 654 10.70 -35.09 23.20
N ALA A 655 10.98 -33.89 23.71
CA ALA A 655 12.30 -33.54 24.23
C ALA A 655 12.68 -34.39 25.44
N ILE A 656 11.76 -34.58 26.40
CA ILE A 656 12.00 -35.46 27.56
C ILE A 656 12.26 -36.90 27.11
N ASP A 657 11.44 -37.44 26.21
CA ASP A 657 11.56 -38.82 25.72
C ASP A 657 12.89 -39.05 24.99
N ALA A 658 13.26 -38.11 24.10
CA ALA A 658 14.55 -38.15 23.39
C ALA A 658 15.73 -37.99 24.36
N GLY A 659 15.64 -37.09 25.34
CA GLY A 659 16.66 -36.89 26.36
C GLY A 659 16.90 -38.13 27.22
N ILE A 660 15.84 -38.87 27.59
CA ILE A 660 15.97 -40.15 28.30
C ILE A 660 16.75 -41.17 27.47
N ILE A 661 16.51 -41.26 26.15
CA ILE A 661 17.25 -42.16 25.26
C ILE A 661 18.71 -41.72 25.12
N ARG A 662 18.95 -40.42 24.97
CA ARG A 662 20.29 -39.82 24.81
C ARG A 662 21.19 -40.13 26.00
N ASP A 663 20.66 -39.99 27.22
CA ASP A 663 21.44 -40.09 28.46
C ASP A 663 21.40 -41.51 29.08
N ASN A 664 20.65 -42.44 28.50
CA ASN A 664 20.60 -43.83 28.95
C ASN A 664 21.91 -44.57 28.62
N PRO A 665 22.64 -45.10 29.63
CA PRO A 665 23.90 -45.84 29.41
C PRO A 665 23.76 -47.10 28.54
N ALA A 666 22.54 -47.63 28.37
CA ALA A 666 22.25 -48.80 27.55
C ALA A 666 22.04 -48.48 26.05
N SER A 667 21.99 -47.19 25.67
CA SER A 667 21.79 -46.77 24.28
C SER A 667 23.04 -46.93 23.42
N SER A 668 22.88 -47.35 22.16
CA SER A 668 23.98 -47.40 21.19
C SER A 668 24.38 -46.01 20.70
N ALA A 669 25.60 -45.86 20.17
CA ALA A 669 26.11 -44.58 19.66
C ALA A 669 25.22 -43.96 18.57
N ALA A 670 24.62 -44.79 17.70
CA ALA A 670 23.68 -44.32 16.68
C ALA A 670 22.37 -43.79 17.28
N GLN A 671 21.86 -44.45 18.34
CA GLN A 671 20.67 -44.00 19.06
C GLN A 671 20.92 -42.68 19.80
N VAL A 672 22.09 -42.52 20.43
CA VAL A 672 22.45 -41.27 21.11
C VAL A 672 22.56 -40.11 20.12
N ALA A 673 23.15 -40.35 18.93
CA ALA A 673 23.24 -39.32 17.89
C ALA A 673 21.85 -38.87 17.39
N GLN A 674 20.95 -39.81 17.09
CA GLN A 674 19.59 -39.48 16.68
C GLN A 674 18.80 -38.79 17.78
N ALA A 675 18.87 -39.29 19.02
CA ALA A 675 18.18 -38.71 20.17
C ALA A 675 18.67 -37.29 20.50
N THR A 676 19.94 -36.98 20.23
CA THR A 676 20.47 -35.60 20.38
C THR A 676 19.84 -34.65 19.37
N LEU A 677 19.70 -35.08 18.11
CA LEU A 677 19.02 -34.30 17.07
C LEU A 677 17.53 -34.12 17.41
N ASP A 678 16.86 -35.20 17.80
CA ASP A 678 15.44 -35.17 18.17
C ASP A 678 15.18 -34.27 19.37
N TYR A 679 16.05 -34.30 20.39
CA TYR A 679 16.00 -33.40 21.54
C TYR A 679 16.10 -31.92 21.11
N ASN A 680 17.13 -31.58 20.34
CA ASN A 680 17.35 -30.19 19.90
C ASN A 680 16.19 -29.69 19.03
N ASN A 681 15.71 -30.52 18.09
CA ASN A 681 14.57 -30.20 17.24
C ASN A 681 13.29 -30.02 18.07
N ALA A 682 13.06 -30.84 19.09
CA ALA A 682 11.88 -30.74 19.95
C ALA A 682 11.89 -29.45 20.78
N ILE A 683 13.04 -29.02 21.33
CA ILE A 683 13.15 -27.75 22.04
C ILE A 683 12.89 -26.55 21.11
N GLY A 684 13.49 -26.55 19.91
CA GLY A 684 13.25 -25.50 18.91
C GLY A 684 11.76 -25.41 18.51
N ASN A 685 11.14 -26.56 18.23
CA ASN A 685 9.73 -26.64 17.87
C ASN A 685 8.79 -26.24 19.02
N ALA A 686 9.16 -26.47 20.28
CA ALA A 686 8.39 -25.99 21.43
C ALA A 686 8.32 -24.45 21.45
N ASN A 687 9.45 -23.77 21.22
CA ASN A 687 9.48 -22.31 21.16
C ASN A 687 8.71 -21.75 19.95
N LEU A 688 8.83 -22.38 18.79
CA LEU A 688 8.05 -22.02 17.60
C LEU A 688 6.54 -22.20 17.81
N ALA A 689 6.14 -23.32 18.43
CA ALA A 689 4.72 -23.60 18.71
C ALA A 689 4.11 -22.55 19.64
N GLU A 690 4.85 -22.14 20.69
CA GLU A 690 4.38 -21.10 21.61
C GLU A 690 4.28 -19.73 20.92
N TYR A 691 5.25 -19.41 20.05
CA TYR A 691 5.19 -18.20 19.22
C TYR A 691 3.97 -18.19 18.30
N ASN A 692 3.73 -19.28 17.57
CA ASN A 692 2.57 -19.40 16.67
C ASN A 692 1.24 -19.34 17.43
N TYR A 693 1.19 -19.92 18.63
CA TYR A 693 0.02 -19.80 19.51
C TYR A 693 -0.24 -18.33 19.89
N ALA A 694 0.79 -17.58 20.29
CA ALA A 694 0.67 -16.15 20.60
C ALA A 694 0.22 -15.32 19.38
N VAL A 695 0.80 -15.57 18.20
CA VAL A 695 0.39 -14.91 16.94
C VAL A 695 -1.08 -15.19 16.62
N SER A 696 -1.51 -16.45 16.68
CA SER A 696 -2.89 -16.83 16.39
C SER A 696 -3.89 -16.19 17.38
N THR A 697 -3.52 -16.14 18.66
CA THR A 697 -4.33 -15.51 19.71
C THR A 697 -4.39 -13.99 19.51
N ALA A 698 -3.26 -13.36 19.15
CA ALA A 698 -3.19 -11.93 18.87
C ALA A 698 -4.13 -11.53 17.74
N LYS A 699 -4.06 -12.22 16.59
CA LYS A 699 -4.84 -11.93 15.36
C LYS A 699 -6.36 -12.02 15.53
N ASN A 700 -6.83 -12.77 16.53
CA ASN A 700 -8.25 -12.82 16.89
C ASN A 700 -8.72 -11.53 17.57
N SER A 701 -7.81 -10.76 18.17
CA SER A 701 -8.12 -9.52 18.88
C SER A 701 -7.63 -8.26 18.15
N VAL A 702 -6.41 -8.27 17.61
CA VAL A 702 -5.81 -7.16 16.87
C VAL A 702 -5.16 -7.70 15.60
N GLU A 703 -5.59 -7.21 14.45
CA GLU A 703 -5.10 -7.62 13.15
C GLU A 703 -4.29 -6.50 12.51
N VAL A 704 -3.05 -6.83 12.13
CA VAL A 704 -2.18 -5.92 11.39
C VAL A 704 -2.05 -6.44 9.96
N ASN A 705 -2.22 -5.56 8.97
CA ASN A 705 -2.08 -5.92 7.57
C ASN A 705 -1.54 -4.74 6.73
N LEU A 706 -1.17 -5.02 5.49
CA LEU A 706 -0.99 -3.98 4.47
C LEU A 706 -2.28 -3.86 3.66
N ASP A 707 -2.72 -2.62 3.39
CA ASP A 707 -3.80 -2.36 2.45
C ASP A 707 -3.33 -2.54 0.99
N TYR A 708 -4.23 -2.35 0.04
CA TYR A 708 -3.93 -2.49 -1.40
C TYR A 708 -2.94 -1.43 -1.93
N GLN A 709 -2.70 -0.35 -1.19
CA GLN A 709 -1.68 0.68 -1.46
C GLN A 709 -0.39 0.43 -0.67
N GLY A 710 -0.25 -0.75 -0.06
CA GLY A 710 0.90 -1.12 0.75
C GLY A 710 1.04 -0.29 2.03
N LYS A 711 -0.01 0.37 2.51
CA LYS A 711 0.01 1.10 3.79
C LYS A 711 -0.34 0.14 4.93
N MET A 712 0.37 0.27 6.04
CA MET A 712 0.11 -0.58 7.21
C MET A 712 -1.17 -0.16 7.91
N THR A 713 -1.99 -1.13 8.30
CA THR A 713 -3.24 -0.95 9.02
C THR A 713 -3.23 -1.83 10.26
N ILE A 714 -3.73 -1.32 11.38
CA ILE A 714 -3.87 -2.02 12.65
C ILE A 714 -5.35 -1.93 13.04
N LYS A 715 -6.05 -3.05 13.09
CA LYS A 715 -7.48 -3.10 13.38
C LYS A 715 -7.73 -3.82 14.70
N ASP A 716 -8.34 -3.10 15.64
CA ASP A 716 -8.84 -3.64 16.89
C ASP A 716 -10.20 -4.29 16.65
N LYS A 717 -10.26 -5.62 16.74
CA LYS A 717 -11.48 -6.41 16.54
C LYS A 717 -12.34 -6.49 17.81
N THR A 718 -11.85 -5.95 18.94
CA THR A 718 -12.49 -6.10 20.25
C THR A 718 -13.27 -4.87 20.70
N ALA A 719 -13.05 -3.71 20.09
CA ALA A 719 -13.71 -2.46 20.41
C ALA A 719 -14.15 -1.70 19.15
N SER A 720 -15.14 -0.83 19.28
CA SER A 720 -15.58 0.11 18.23
C SER A 720 -14.68 1.35 18.14
N GLU A 721 -14.08 1.74 19.26
CA GLU A 721 -13.02 2.74 19.35
C GLU A 721 -11.81 2.08 20.01
N SER A 722 -10.67 2.08 19.33
CA SER A 722 -9.50 1.41 19.87
C SER A 722 -8.83 2.25 20.96
N LYS A 723 -8.27 1.60 21.98
CA LYS A 723 -7.33 2.22 22.93
C LYS A 723 -5.89 2.19 22.44
N ILE A 724 -5.64 1.51 21.32
CA ILE A 724 -4.32 1.40 20.74
C ILE A 724 -3.91 2.78 20.21
N ASP A 725 -2.69 3.16 20.54
CA ASP A 725 -1.92 4.22 19.91
C ASP A 725 -0.61 3.58 19.48
N PHE A 726 -0.10 3.88 18.30
CA PHE A 726 1.05 3.17 17.75
C PHE A 726 1.98 4.10 16.98
N THR A 727 3.27 3.94 17.22
CA THR A 727 4.37 4.68 16.58
C THR A 727 5.50 3.70 16.29
N MET A 728 6.10 3.76 15.11
CA MET A 728 7.26 2.94 14.77
C MET A 728 8.23 3.70 13.87
N TYR A 729 9.50 3.74 14.26
CA TYR A 729 10.53 4.51 13.56
C TYR A 729 11.92 3.88 13.70
N ASP A 730 12.79 4.13 12.73
CA ASP A 730 14.21 3.74 12.81
C ASP A 730 14.91 4.53 13.93
N ALA A 731 15.69 3.86 14.77
CA ALA A 731 16.46 4.50 15.84
C ALA A 731 17.40 5.60 15.32
N SER A 732 17.82 5.55 14.06
CA SER A 732 18.65 6.57 13.42
C SER A 732 17.86 7.70 12.74
N ALA A 733 16.55 7.81 12.96
CA ALA A 733 15.66 8.81 12.33
C ALA A 733 16.09 10.28 12.54
N THR A 734 16.85 10.58 13.60
CA THR A 734 17.34 11.93 13.92
C THR A 734 18.74 12.23 13.38
N ASN A 735 19.33 11.32 12.60
CA ASN A 735 20.70 11.41 12.13
C ASN A 735 20.77 11.91 10.66
N PHE A 736 21.54 12.98 10.45
CA PHE A 736 21.80 13.66 9.17
C PHE A 736 23.28 13.61 8.75
N THR A 737 24.06 12.66 9.28
CA THR A 737 25.47 12.43 8.90
C THR A 737 25.66 11.87 7.48
N GLY A 738 24.59 11.42 6.82
CA GLY A 738 24.62 10.83 5.48
C GLY A 738 24.95 9.32 5.41
N VAL A 739 25.34 8.69 6.52
CA VAL A 739 25.74 7.26 6.58
C VAL A 739 24.76 6.40 7.38
N GLY A 740 23.69 6.99 7.91
CA GLY A 740 22.71 6.33 8.80
C GLY A 740 21.28 6.78 8.55
N SER A 741 20.87 6.94 7.29
CA SER A 741 19.49 7.30 6.96
C SER A 741 18.48 6.27 7.48
N THR A 742 17.27 6.74 7.73
CA THR A 742 16.10 5.94 8.06
C THR A 742 15.94 4.82 7.02
N ALA A 743 15.98 3.57 7.46
CA ALA A 743 15.84 2.41 6.58
C ALA A 743 14.38 2.18 6.18
N LEU A 744 13.46 2.30 7.14
CA LEU A 744 12.03 2.07 6.94
C LEU A 744 11.21 3.20 7.59
N THR A 745 10.19 3.65 6.88
CA THR A 745 9.26 4.69 7.33
C THR A 745 7.84 4.23 7.07
N PHE A 746 6.98 4.33 8.08
CA PHE A 746 5.57 3.89 8.02
C PHE A 746 4.60 5.06 8.21
N MET A 747 5.04 6.02 9.03
CA MET A 747 4.37 7.30 9.22
C MET A 747 5.36 8.43 8.98
N ALA A 748 4.97 9.42 8.17
CA ALA A 748 5.79 10.58 7.93
C ALA A 748 5.04 11.91 7.76
N ASN A 749 5.61 13.01 8.25
CA ASN A 749 5.23 14.36 7.84
C ASN A 749 5.94 14.75 6.53
N ASN A 750 5.80 13.91 5.51
CA ASN A 750 6.44 14.10 4.22
C ASN A 750 5.66 15.10 3.34
N SER A 751 6.34 15.61 2.31
CA SER A 751 5.72 16.44 1.29
C SER A 751 4.51 15.75 0.66
N VAL A 752 3.52 16.56 0.28
CA VAL A 752 2.25 16.10 -0.27
C VAL A 752 2.49 15.55 -1.67
N THR A 753 1.94 14.37 -1.96
CA THR A 753 2.00 13.79 -3.31
C THR A 753 0.91 14.42 -4.16
N ILE A 754 1.29 15.19 -5.19
CA ILE A 754 0.34 15.85 -6.09
C ILE A 754 0.06 15.05 -7.37
N SER A 755 0.96 14.12 -7.71
CA SER A 755 0.79 13.18 -8.82
C SER A 755 1.51 11.88 -8.51
N ASN A 756 0.92 10.74 -8.89
CA ASN A 756 1.48 9.42 -8.70
C ASN A 756 1.14 8.52 -9.89
N PRO A 757 2.01 7.57 -10.29
CA PRO A 757 1.71 6.59 -11.34
C PRO A 757 0.56 5.64 -11.00
N SER A 758 0.33 5.34 -9.72
CA SER A 758 -0.79 4.49 -9.30
C SER A 758 -2.12 5.25 -9.36
N ILE A 759 -3.16 4.56 -9.81
CA ILE A 759 -4.54 5.02 -9.79
C ILE A 759 -5.23 4.45 -8.56
N ASP A 760 -6.08 5.28 -7.94
CA ASP A 760 -7.05 4.86 -6.95
C ASP A 760 -8.32 5.67 -7.20
N MET A 761 -9.03 5.29 -8.25
CA MET A 761 -9.98 6.16 -8.95
C MET A 761 -11.00 6.78 -8.00
N PHE A 762 -11.68 5.96 -7.18
CA PHE A 762 -12.75 6.45 -6.32
C PHE A 762 -12.24 7.27 -5.15
N LYS A 763 -11.14 6.86 -4.52
CA LYS A 763 -10.51 7.65 -3.45
C LYS A 763 -10.04 9.00 -3.95
N GLN A 764 -9.41 9.04 -5.11
CA GLN A 764 -8.94 10.27 -5.73
C GLN A 764 -10.13 11.18 -6.09
N LEU A 765 -11.24 10.65 -6.63
CA LEU A 765 -12.45 11.44 -6.86
C LEU A 765 -13.03 12.01 -5.55
N ASP A 766 -12.99 11.24 -4.45
CA ASP A 766 -13.44 11.71 -3.13
C ASP A 766 -12.53 12.82 -2.57
N GLU A 767 -11.20 12.69 -2.73
CA GLU A 767 -10.22 13.72 -2.38
C GLU A 767 -10.47 15.02 -3.17
N MET A 768 -10.83 14.91 -4.45
CA MET A 768 -11.22 16.07 -5.28
C MET A 768 -12.52 16.73 -4.78
N ILE A 769 -13.53 15.93 -4.41
CA ILE A 769 -14.77 16.44 -3.82
C ILE A 769 -14.48 17.15 -2.50
N ALA A 770 -13.60 16.60 -1.66
CA ALA A 770 -13.18 17.21 -0.40
C ALA A 770 -12.44 18.54 -0.62
N ALA A 771 -11.59 18.63 -1.64
CA ALA A 771 -10.94 19.88 -2.04
C ALA A 771 -11.96 20.97 -2.47
N VAL A 772 -13.03 20.58 -3.16
CA VAL A 772 -14.12 21.50 -3.53
C VAL A 772 -14.92 21.92 -2.30
N ARG A 773 -15.30 20.99 -1.41
CA ARG A 773 -16.05 21.31 -0.17
C ARG A 773 -15.29 22.28 0.73
N SER A 774 -13.98 22.09 0.87
CA SER A 774 -13.12 22.97 1.66
C SER A 774 -12.81 24.31 0.98
N GLY A 775 -13.06 24.44 -0.32
CA GLY A 775 -12.74 25.65 -1.09
C GLY A 775 -11.23 25.86 -1.30
N ASN A 776 -10.43 24.82 -1.09
CA ASN A 776 -8.98 24.86 -1.25
C ASN A 776 -8.61 24.91 -2.74
N PHE A 777 -8.39 26.12 -3.29
CA PHE A 777 -7.98 26.27 -4.70
C PHE A 777 -6.60 25.67 -4.97
N ARG A 778 -5.68 25.84 -4.02
CA ARG A 778 -4.32 25.26 -3.99
C ARG A 778 -4.07 24.73 -2.59
N MET A 779 -3.01 23.92 -2.43
CA MET A 779 -2.53 23.45 -1.13
C MET A 779 -2.36 24.63 -0.15
N ASP A 780 -2.91 24.47 1.04
CA ASP A 780 -2.85 25.45 2.11
C ASP A 780 -2.57 24.79 3.46
N SER A 781 -1.39 25.04 4.01
CA SER A 781 -0.96 24.55 5.32
C SER A 781 -1.81 25.04 6.51
N THR A 782 -2.64 26.07 6.30
CA THR A 782 -3.49 26.66 7.36
C THR A 782 -4.92 26.14 7.35
N SER A 783 -5.28 25.30 6.37
CA SER A 783 -6.58 24.60 6.31
C SER A 783 -6.71 23.54 7.40
N ASP A 784 -7.95 23.09 7.66
CA ASP A 784 -8.25 21.97 8.56
C ASP A 784 -7.61 20.66 8.07
N ASP A 785 -7.41 20.52 6.75
CA ASP A 785 -6.62 19.46 6.14
C ASP A 785 -5.45 20.05 5.33
N PRO A 786 -4.28 20.26 5.97
CA PRO A 786 -3.08 20.77 5.32
C PRO A 786 -2.58 19.92 4.15
N ARG A 787 -2.92 18.62 4.10
CA ARG A 787 -2.44 17.70 3.05
C ARG A 787 -3.34 17.65 1.84
N ASN A 788 -4.47 18.36 1.85
CA ASN A 788 -5.33 18.49 0.70
C ASN A 788 -4.57 19.10 -0.50
N ILE A 789 -4.57 18.40 -1.65
CA ILE A 789 -3.83 18.82 -2.85
C ILE A 789 -4.40 20.08 -3.52
N GLY A 790 -5.63 20.47 -3.18
CA GLY A 790 -6.35 21.60 -3.76
C GLY A 790 -6.91 21.33 -5.15
N MET A 791 -7.89 22.13 -5.56
CA MET A 791 -8.64 21.95 -6.82
C MET A 791 -7.76 21.97 -8.07
N GLN A 792 -6.68 22.76 -8.08
CA GLN A 792 -5.81 22.83 -9.27
C GLN A 792 -5.02 21.54 -9.52
N ASN A 793 -4.44 20.95 -8.46
CA ASN A 793 -3.73 19.68 -8.59
C ASN A 793 -4.71 18.51 -8.82
N ALA A 794 -5.90 18.60 -8.22
CA ALA A 794 -7.01 17.68 -8.48
C ALA A 794 -7.39 17.60 -9.98
N ILE A 795 -7.35 18.71 -10.72
CA ILE A 795 -7.61 18.69 -12.17
C ILE A 795 -6.53 17.85 -12.90
N THR A 796 -5.26 18.01 -12.56
CA THR A 796 -4.17 17.22 -13.14
C THR A 796 -4.30 15.73 -12.80
N GLN A 797 -4.74 15.40 -11.59
CA GLN A 797 -5.00 14.02 -11.20
C GLN A 797 -6.22 13.44 -11.92
N LEU A 798 -7.26 14.22 -12.17
CA LEU A 798 -8.42 13.78 -12.95
C LEU A 798 -8.06 13.54 -14.42
N ASP A 799 -7.18 14.36 -15.00
CA ASP A 799 -6.65 14.13 -16.34
C ASP A 799 -5.94 12.77 -16.44
N HIS A 800 -5.19 12.40 -15.41
CA HIS A 800 -4.57 11.08 -15.32
C HIS A 800 -5.60 9.94 -15.28
N ILE A 801 -6.64 10.07 -14.45
CA ILE A 801 -7.72 9.07 -14.38
C ILE A 801 -8.43 8.93 -15.74
N ALA A 802 -8.74 10.03 -16.41
CA ALA A 802 -9.42 10.01 -17.71
C ALA A 802 -8.56 9.38 -18.81
N ASP A 803 -7.26 9.67 -18.82
CA ASP A 803 -6.29 9.04 -19.73
C ASP A 803 -6.16 7.54 -19.44
N HIS A 804 -6.12 7.13 -18.17
CA HIS A 804 -6.09 5.73 -17.77
C HIS A 804 -7.33 4.95 -18.28
N VAL A 805 -8.53 5.51 -18.12
CA VAL A 805 -9.77 4.91 -18.65
C VAL A 805 -9.72 4.83 -20.18
N THR A 806 -9.21 5.85 -20.87
CA THR A 806 -9.05 5.87 -22.33
C THR A 806 -8.06 4.78 -22.80
N LYS A 807 -6.98 4.53 -22.06
CA LYS A 807 -6.05 3.42 -22.33
C LYS A 807 -6.73 2.06 -22.13
N ALA A 808 -7.51 1.90 -21.07
CA ALA A 808 -8.30 0.69 -20.84
C ALA A 808 -9.32 0.46 -21.97
N GLN A 809 -9.95 1.52 -22.47
CA GLN A 809 -10.86 1.48 -23.62
C GLN A 809 -10.13 1.05 -24.90
N THR A 810 -8.95 1.62 -25.15
CA THR A 810 -8.10 1.23 -26.29
C THR A 810 -7.72 -0.25 -26.21
N LYS A 811 -7.38 -0.74 -25.01
CA LYS A 811 -7.03 -2.15 -24.78
C LYS A 811 -8.21 -3.08 -25.04
N ILE A 812 -9.40 -2.78 -24.53
CA ILE A 812 -10.57 -3.63 -24.79
C ILE A 812 -10.96 -3.61 -26.27
N GLY A 813 -10.86 -2.46 -26.95
CA GLY A 813 -11.11 -2.35 -28.39
C GLY A 813 -10.16 -3.24 -29.22
N ALA A 814 -8.88 -3.30 -28.84
CA ALA A 814 -7.93 -4.21 -29.48
C ALA A 814 -8.30 -5.69 -29.27
N LEU A 815 -8.74 -6.07 -28.06
CA LEU A 815 -9.21 -7.43 -27.77
C LEU A 815 -10.48 -7.78 -28.57
N THR A 816 -11.44 -6.85 -28.65
CA THR A 816 -12.65 -7.00 -29.45
C THR A 816 -12.33 -7.28 -30.93
N ASN A 817 -11.38 -6.55 -31.51
CA ASN A 817 -10.94 -6.77 -32.89
C ASN A 817 -10.29 -8.15 -33.07
N ALA A 818 -9.40 -8.55 -32.14
CA ALA A 818 -8.75 -9.86 -32.20
C ALA A 818 -9.77 -11.03 -32.10
N LEU A 819 -10.79 -10.89 -31.25
CA LEU A 819 -11.88 -11.87 -31.11
C LEU A 819 -12.75 -11.92 -32.37
N SER A 820 -13.02 -10.74 -32.97
CA SER A 820 -13.77 -10.65 -34.23
C SER A 820 -13.04 -11.37 -35.37
N ASP A 821 -11.74 -11.13 -35.52
CA ASP A 821 -10.90 -11.78 -36.54
C ASP A 821 -10.84 -13.29 -36.32
N ALA A 822 -10.69 -13.74 -35.07
CA ALA A 822 -10.67 -15.16 -34.75
C ALA A 822 -12.01 -15.85 -35.00
N ASN A 823 -13.14 -15.15 -34.74
CA ASN A 823 -14.47 -15.66 -35.07
C ASN A 823 -14.64 -15.82 -36.60
N ILE A 824 -14.35 -14.77 -37.38
CA ILE A 824 -14.44 -14.80 -38.84
C ILE A 824 -13.57 -15.92 -39.43
N ARG A 825 -12.35 -16.10 -38.91
CA ARG A 825 -11.45 -17.17 -39.33
C ARG A 825 -12.02 -18.55 -39.00
N SER A 826 -12.56 -18.74 -37.80
CA SER A 826 -13.15 -20.02 -37.38
C SER A 826 -14.36 -20.39 -38.24
N GLU A 827 -15.22 -19.42 -38.54
CA GLU A 827 -16.36 -19.60 -39.45
C GLU A 827 -15.91 -19.95 -40.87
N MET A 828 -14.93 -19.23 -41.43
CA MET A 828 -14.37 -19.51 -42.76
C MET A 828 -13.76 -20.90 -42.84
N LEU A 829 -12.93 -21.28 -41.86
CA LEU A 829 -12.33 -22.61 -41.81
C LEU A 829 -13.40 -23.69 -41.67
N SER A 830 -14.43 -23.48 -40.83
CA SER A 830 -15.54 -24.43 -40.67
C SER A 830 -16.26 -24.67 -42.01
N VAL A 831 -16.50 -23.62 -42.79
CA VAL A 831 -17.08 -23.73 -44.14
C VAL A 831 -16.14 -24.48 -45.08
N ASN A 832 -14.85 -24.16 -45.10
CA ASN A 832 -13.88 -24.86 -45.95
C ASN A 832 -13.77 -26.35 -45.61
N VAL A 833 -13.70 -26.71 -44.33
CA VAL A 833 -13.64 -28.10 -43.87
C VAL A 833 -14.95 -28.82 -44.20
N LYS A 834 -16.11 -28.17 -44.08
CA LYS A 834 -17.41 -28.73 -44.55
C LYS A 834 -17.41 -28.99 -46.06
N THR A 835 -16.80 -28.11 -46.86
CA THR A 835 -16.66 -28.32 -48.31
C THR A 835 -15.75 -29.51 -48.62
N VAL A 836 -14.60 -29.64 -47.94
CA VAL A 836 -13.70 -30.80 -48.08
C VAL A 836 -14.37 -32.07 -47.60
N GLN A 837 -15.11 -32.02 -46.49
CA GLN A 837 -15.88 -33.15 -46.01
C GLN A 837 -16.90 -33.59 -47.06
N ASN A 838 -17.69 -32.66 -47.62
CA ASN A 838 -18.67 -32.98 -48.66
C ASN A 838 -18.03 -33.58 -49.92
N SER A 839 -16.80 -33.20 -50.29
CA SER A 839 -16.12 -33.84 -51.43
C SER A 839 -15.67 -35.27 -51.10
N VAL A 840 -15.27 -35.54 -49.85
CA VAL A 840 -14.81 -36.85 -49.39
C VAL A 840 -15.99 -37.80 -49.15
N ILE A 841 -16.98 -37.42 -48.34
CA ILE A 841 -18.09 -38.28 -47.91
C ILE A 841 -19.42 -37.99 -48.61
N GLY A 842 -19.62 -36.84 -49.26
CA GLY A 842 -20.86 -36.53 -49.95
C GLY A 842 -21.08 -37.40 -51.18
N VAL A 843 -22.30 -37.91 -51.37
CA VAL A 843 -22.68 -38.67 -52.57
C VAL A 843 -23.05 -37.69 -53.70
N ASP A 844 -22.67 -38.01 -54.94
CA ASP A 844 -23.29 -37.36 -56.10
C ASP A 844 -24.70 -37.91 -56.24
N THR A 845 -25.68 -37.14 -55.79
CA THR A 845 -27.08 -37.57 -55.80
C THR A 845 -27.57 -37.84 -57.22
N ALA A 846 -27.09 -37.10 -58.24
CA ALA A 846 -27.52 -37.31 -59.61
C ALA A 846 -27.00 -38.64 -60.15
N GLU A 847 -25.72 -38.95 -59.92
CA GLU A 847 -25.15 -40.26 -60.28
C GLU A 847 -25.82 -41.40 -59.51
N ALA A 848 -26.04 -41.24 -58.20
CA ALA A 848 -26.70 -42.25 -57.37
C ALA A 848 -28.15 -42.51 -57.82
N TYR A 849 -28.91 -41.48 -58.20
CA TYR A 849 -30.26 -41.65 -58.77
C TYR A 849 -30.23 -42.42 -60.10
N LEU A 850 -29.25 -42.13 -60.97
CA LEU A 850 -29.07 -42.87 -62.22
C LEU A 850 -28.68 -44.34 -61.96
N GLU A 851 -27.80 -44.61 -60.99
CA GLU A 851 -27.44 -45.97 -60.57
C GLU A 851 -28.67 -46.70 -60.00
N LEU A 852 -29.47 -46.06 -59.15
CA LEU A 852 -30.70 -46.63 -58.59
C LEU A 852 -31.69 -47.01 -59.69
N GLN A 853 -31.92 -46.13 -60.66
CA GLN A 853 -32.84 -46.38 -61.79
C GLN A 853 -32.35 -47.56 -62.65
N SER A 854 -31.03 -47.64 -62.88
CA SER A 854 -30.41 -48.76 -63.61
C SER A 854 -30.54 -50.08 -62.84
N LEU A 855 -30.30 -50.07 -61.52
CA LEU A 855 -30.44 -51.23 -60.64
C LEU A 855 -31.90 -51.70 -60.55
N GLN A 856 -32.87 -50.79 -60.46
CA GLN A 856 -34.30 -51.13 -60.49
C GLN A 856 -34.69 -51.80 -61.81
N THR A 857 -34.22 -51.26 -62.94
CA THR A 857 -34.47 -51.83 -64.27
C THR A 857 -33.85 -53.24 -64.39
N SER A 858 -32.60 -53.40 -63.93
CA SER A 858 -31.90 -54.68 -63.92
C SER A 858 -32.56 -55.70 -62.98
N TYR A 859 -33.01 -55.26 -61.80
CA TYR A 859 -33.74 -56.06 -60.83
C TYR A 859 -35.06 -56.59 -61.40
N GLN A 860 -35.84 -55.74 -62.10
CA GLN A 860 -37.05 -56.16 -62.82
C GLN A 860 -36.75 -57.18 -63.93
N ALA A 861 -35.67 -56.97 -64.69
CA ALA A 861 -35.23 -57.91 -65.72
C ALA A 861 -34.78 -59.26 -65.12
N MET A 862 -34.09 -59.26 -63.98
CA MET A 862 -33.69 -60.48 -63.26
C MET A 862 -34.89 -61.23 -62.68
N LEU A 863 -35.89 -60.54 -62.13
CA LEU A 863 -37.15 -61.15 -61.68
C LEU A 863 -37.88 -61.85 -62.84
N SER A 864 -37.94 -61.20 -64.01
CA SER A 864 -38.49 -61.79 -65.23
C SER A 864 -37.70 -63.03 -65.69
N THR A 865 -36.37 -62.97 -65.59
CA THR A 865 -35.47 -64.08 -65.92
C THR A 865 -35.61 -65.25 -64.94
N MET A 866 -35.71 -65.00 -63.63
CA MET A 866 -35.97 -66.03 -62.61
C MET A 866 -37.36 -66.67 -62.78
N ALA A 867 -38.37 -65.87 -63.11
CA ALA A 867 -39.70 -66.37 -63.46
C ALA A 867 -39.67 -67.27 -64.71
N SER A 868 -38.80 -66.95 -65.68
CA SER A 868 -38.59 -67.75 -66.90
C SER A 868 -37.78 -69.03 -66.64
N ILE A 869 -36.77 -69.00 -65.76
CA ILE A 869 -36.01 -70.20 -65.33
C ILE A 869 -36.90 -71.16 -64.52
N ASN A 870 -37.80 -70.65 -63.66
CA ASN A 870 -38.80 -71.48 -62.97
C ASN A 870 -39.86 -72.08 -63.92
N LYS A 871 -40.07 -71.50 -65.11
CA LYS A 871 -40.92 -72.05 -66.17
C LYS A 871 -40.23 -73.13 -67.00
N MET A 872 -38.90 -73.23 -66.97
CA MET A 872 -38.16 -74.40 -67.49
C MET A 872 -38.30 -75.60 -66.53
N SER A 873 -39.53 -76.06 -66.35
CA SER A 873 -39.81 -77.40 -65.82
C SER A 873 -39.58 -78.42 -66.94
N LEU A 874 -39.31 -79.68 -66.57
CA LEU A 874 -38.93 -80.82 -67.42
C LEU A 874 -39.86 -81.12 -68.63
N LEU A 875 -40.91 -80.34 -68.85
CA LEU A 875 -41.94 -80.55 -69.86
C LEU A 875 -41.59 -80.00 -71.26
N ASP A 876 -40.60 -79.10 -71.39
CA ASP A 876 -40.21 -78.50 -72.69
C ASP A 876 -38.97 -79.16 -73.33
N TYR A 877 -38.46 -80.27 -72.78
CA TYR A 877 -37.31 -81.01 -73.34
C TYR A 877 -37.63 -82.49 -73.65
N MET A 878 -38.91 -82.88 -73.63
CA MET A 878 -39.41 -84.12 -74.23
C MET A 878 -40.22 -83.77 -75.46
#